data_AF-A0A2S4JJH1-F1
#
_entry.id   AF-A0A2S4JJH1-F1
#
_cell.length_a   1.000
_cell.length_b   1.000
_cell.length_c   1.000
_cell.angle_alpha   90.00
_cell.angle_beta   90.00
_cell.angle_gamma   90.00
#
_symmetry.space_group_name_H-M   'P 1'
#
loop_
_entity.id
_entity.type
_entity.pdbx_description
1 polymer ?
#
loop_
_entity_poly.entity_id
_entity_poly.type
_entity_poly.pdbx_seq_one_letter_code
_entity_poly.pdbx_strand_id
1 'polypeptide(L)'
;MKKPRLKNLLATALPAGAGMLAVLSLIFREILQPQAPAGPLFWGTQALLAGSIIVLAITGARRGASHSLRAALERFASGHIFDDLTHDEPDPAPDGRGDPLEALLGRGFSALRELIREVHESAQGSEKVGRRLAREVAETLFLIGQIAGESAETARLARNLSTQVDRGASTVEEIQQELASLVMRIASQRGLVEQSATAVAQMSASIESVASVTESKRSSAEGLLDLASQGRSQVSTTEGVIGKVGSSVQSVNTMVNVINEIAARTNLLAMNAAIEAAHAGSFGRGFAVVAAEIRNLAESTAHNAKQISQTLKELVDNIDQAQVASQHTARSFGDIEEGVHSVVEAFQEIAAATRELSQGTGEVVSATTSLREITTGISSSADDMKNGTATVTELLASTRQAARETTEAMDSIGTSLTALSGGTTELTRLGAENNSQVIHLFQTLRNTQEQDSTREDDRFQTGLSIQRLETANLMLDHVRWLTEIRSVLDARDPVSPALEIPDTALTQWLQVEGKTRSGDPQTYRRLTETHRKTRDLSRELPALYRENPAAAEEQFQELLAESRTILEILTTLQEGSTPTWTPGLSVKVDIFDEHHKRWLAIIDQLYRVLRDGSSDEVLEKTFDDVIAYTDYHLGAEEAAFEHFGYPQCQNHKEMHQKLAKKIHALHREMQEGNKKMVALEVMDFLEDWVVKHIVKCDKLYAPFFQNLEVAQFLRDRKF
;
A
#
# COMPACT_ATOMS: atom_id res chain seq x y z
N MET A 1 -75.80 -20.60 29.58
CA MET A 1 -76.51 -21.89 29.44
C MET A 1 -76.42 -22.67 30.74
N LYS A 2 -77.56 -23.12 31.26
CA LYS A 2 -77.69 -23.96 32.46
C LYS A 2 -77.10 -25.35 32.20
N LYS A 3 -76.28 -25.90 33.10
CA LYS A 3 -76.69 -27.02 33.95
C LYS A 3 -75.60 -27.41 34.98
N PRO A 4 -75.98 -27.49 36.27
CA PRO A 4 -75.15 -27.95 37.37
C PRO A 4 -75.22 -29.48 37.46
N ARG A 5 -74.06 -30.16 37.48
CA ARG A 5 -73.94 -31.57 37.85
C ARG A 5 -72.60 -31.82 38.55
N LEU A 6 -72.39 -31.17 39.69
CA LEU A 6 -71.34 -31.57 40.63
C LEU A 6 -71.78 -31.51 42.11
N LYS A 7 -72.99 -31.01 42.41
CA LYS A 7 -73.50 -30.88 43.78
C LYS A 7 -74.13 -32.14 44.39
N ASN A 8 -74.30 -33.23 43.62
CA ASN A 8 -75.01 -34.44 44.08
C ASN A 8 -74.11 -35.69 44.26
N LEU A 9 -72.79 -35.55 44.34
CA LEU A 9 -71.88 -36.65 44.68
C LEU A 9 -71.25 -36.51 46.08
N LEU A 10 -71.64 -35.50 46.85
CA LEU A 10 -71.10 -35.19 48.19
C LEU A 10 -72.08 -35.39 49.34
N ALA A 11 -73.07 -36.27 49.18
CA ALA A 11 -74.03 -36.58 50.25
C ALA A 11 -74.27 -38.09 50.32
N THR A 12 -73.33 -38.82 50.91
CA THR A 12 -73.55 -40.08 51.65
C THR A 12 -72.21 -40.59 52.19
N ALA A 13 -71.83 -40.11 53.39
CA ALA A 13 -71.01 -40.76 54.44
C ALA A 13 -70.26 -39.70 55.26
N LEU A 14 -70.73 -39.45 56.49
CA LEU A 14 -69.94 -38.89 57.60
C LEU A 14 -69.90 -40.01 58.68
N PRO A 15 -68.85 -40.15 59.51
CA PRO A 15 -67.97 -39.08 59.99
C PRO A 15 -66.46 -39.46 60.11
N ALA A 16 -65.58 -38.77 59.38
CA ALA A 16 -64.13 -38.69 59.70
C ALA A 16 -63.49 -37.39 59.16
N GLY A 17 -64.29 -36.33 58.99
CA GLY A 17 -63.98 -35.20 58.13
C GLY A 17 -63.25 -34.01 58.76
N ALA A 18 -62.97 -34.01 60.07
CA ALA A 18 -62.47 -32.79 60.72
C ALA A 18 -60.99 -32.49 60.41
N GLY A 19 -60.12 -33.51 60.29
CA GLY A 19 -58.69 -33.32 59.99
C GLY A 19 -58.40 -33.10 58.50
N MET A 20 -59.12 -33.79 57.62
CA MET A 20 -58.92 -33.72 56.17
C MET A 20 -59.41 -32.40 55.56
N LEU A 21 -60.47 -31.80 56.14
CA LEU A 21 -60.91 -30.46 55.76
C LEU A 21 -59.95 -29.37 56.24
N ALA A 22 -59.24 -29.56 57.36
CA ALA A 22 -58.23 -28.62 57.83
C ALA A 22 -57.00 -28.60 56.92
N VAL A 23 -56.52 -29.77 56.49
CA VAL A 23 -55.39 -29.92 55.54
C VAL A 23 -55.77 -29.39 54.15
N LEU A 24 -56.97 -29.71 53.65
CA LEU A 24 -57.48 -29.14 52.40
C LEU A 24 -57.69 -27.62 52.49
N SER A 25 -58.07 -27.08 53.66
CA SER A 25 -58.22 -25.63 53.84
C SER A 25 -56.87 -24.89 53.92
N LEU A 26 -55.81 -25.52 54.42
CA LEU A 26 -54.45 -24.99 54.42
C LEU A 26 -53.88 -24.98 52.99
N ILE A 27 -54.06 -26.08 52.25
CA ILE A 27 -53.68 -26.19 50.83
C ILE A 27 -54.42 -25.14 49.98
N PHE A 28 -55.71 -24.90 50.25
CA PHE A 28 -56.49 -23.88 49.54
C PHE A 28 -56.11 -22.43 49.91
N ARG A 29 -55.51 -22.22 51.09
CA ARG A 29 -55.08 -20.90 51.57
C ARG A 29 -53.72 -20.48 51.02
N GLU A 30 -52.80 -21.43 50.85
CA GLU A 30 -51.45 -21.18 50.31
C GLU A 30 -51.44 -21.09 48.77
N ILE A 31 -52.30 -21.85 48.08
CA ILE A 31 -52.35 -21.89 46.59
C ILE A 31 -53.02 -20.63 45.98
N LEU A 32 -53.84 -19.90 46.74
CA LEU A 32 -54.66 -18.78 46.22
C LEU A 32 -54.19 -17.38 46.66
N GLN A 33 -53.04 -17.23 47.33
CA GLN A 33 -52.47 -15.90 47.54
C GLN A 33 -51.69 -15.45 46.29
N PRO A 34 -51.95 -14.24 45.76
CA PRO A 34 -51.30 -13.77 44.55
C PRO A 34 -49.94 -13.15 44.88
N GLN A 35 -48.85 -13.80 44.50
CA GLN A 35 -47.53 -13.17 44.37
C GLN A 35 -46.86 -13.66 43.06
N ALA A 36 -46.75 -12.72 42.09
CA ALA A 36 -45.98 -12.76 40.82
C ALA A 36 -46.25 -13.91 39.80
N PRO A 37 -46.03 -13.69 38.49
CA PRO A 37 -46.43 -14.65 37.47
C PRO A 37 -45.42 -15.80 37.35
N ALA A 38 -45.75 -16.95 37.91
CA ALA A 38 -44.94 -18.16 37.77
C ALA A 38 -45.26 -18.91 36.45
N GLY A 39 -44.22 -19.34 35.73
CA GLY A 39 -44.31 -20.00 34.43
C GLY A 39 -44.95 -21.42 34.45
N PRO A 40 -45.23 -22.01 33.28
CA PRO A 40 -45.95 -23.30 33.16
C PRO A 40 -45.26 -24.48 33.86
N LEU A 41 -43.93 -24.43 34.03
CA LEU A 41 -43.18 -25.42 34.82
C LEU A 41 -43.53 -25.38 36.31
N PHE A 42 -43.78 -24.19 36.88
CA PHE A 42 -44.21 -24.05 38.27
C PHE A 42 -45.61 -24.62 38.49
N TRP A 43 -46.53 -24.39 37.56
CA TRP A 43 -47.86 -25.01 37.61
C TRP A 43 -47.80 -26.53 37.40
N GLY A 44 -46.88 -27.01 36.57
CA GLY A 44 -46.63 -28.44 36.37
C GLY A 44 -46.10 -29.14 37.62
N THR A 45 -45.13 -28.56 38.32
CA THR A 45 -44.58 -29.11 39.57
C THR A 45 -45.59 -29.04 40.71
N GLN A 46 -46.36 -27.95 40.83
CA GLN A 46 -47.44 -27.82 41.82
C GLN A 46 -48.59 -28.82 41.56
N ALA A 47 -48.94 -29.09 40.30
CA ALA A 47 -49.95 -30.08 39.94
C ALA A 47 -49.47 -31.52 40.21
N LEU A 48 -48.18 -31.81 39.99
CA LEU A 48 -47.58 -33.10 40.34
C LEU A 48 -47.47 -33.30 41.86
N LEU A 49 -47.10 -32.26 42.62
CA LEU A 49 -47.11 -32.29 44.09
C LEU A 49 -48.52 -32.49 44.64
N ALA A 50 -49.50 -31.74 44.15
CA ALA A 50 -50.91 -31.91 44.52
C ALA A 50 -51.43 -33.30 44.13
N GLY A 51 -51.08 -33.80 42.95
CA GLY A 51 -51.43 -35.16 42.51
C GLY A 51 -50.81 -36.25 43.39
N SER A 52 -49.55 -36.07 43.79
CA SER A 52 -48.83 -37.00 44.66
C SER A 52 -49.39 -37.00 46.09
N ILE A 53 -49.73 -35.82 46.61
CA ILE A 53 -50.39 -35.64 47.93
C ILE A 53 -51.81 -36.22 47.92
N ILE A 54 -52.56 -36.08 46.83
CA ILE A 54 -53.89 -36.67 46.68
C ILE A 54 -53.80 -38.21 46.61
N VAL A 55 -52.81 -38.76 45.90
CA VAL A 55 -52.57 -40.21 45.88
C VAL A 55 -52.16 -40.70 47.28
N LEU A 56 -51.26 -39.99 47.98
CA LEU A 56 -50.85 -40.24 49.37
C LEU A 56 -52.01 -40.24 50.37
N ALA A 57 -52.94 -39.29 50.24
CA ALA A 57 -54.14 -39.22 51.08
C ALA A 57 -55.12 -40.37 50.80
N ILE A 58 -55.16 -40.87 49.56
CA ILE A 58 -56.05 -41.96 49.15
C ILE A 58 -55.48 -43.33 49.51
N THR A 59 -54.16 -43.55 49.42
CA THR A 59 -53.51 -44.82 49.82
C THR A 59 -53.32 -44.94 51.33
N GLY A 60 -52.93 -43.86 52.01
CA GLY A 60 -52.75 -43.83 53.47
C GLY A 60 -54.04 -44.10 54.26
N ALA A 61 -55.21 -43.80 53.68
CA ALA A 61 -56.51 -44.05 54.29
C ALA A 61 -56.97 -45.52 54.17
N ARG A 62 -56.32 -46.37 53.35
CA ARG A 62 -56.85 -47.70 53.00
C ARG A 62 -56.03 -48.91 53.45
N ARG A 63 -54.74 -48.76 53.78
CA ARG A 63 -53.91 -49.84 54.35
C ARG A 63 -52.96 -49.25 55.39
N GLY A 64 -52.86 -49.88 56.56
CA GLY A 64 -51.97 -49.43 57.62
C GLY A 64 -50.53 -49.31 57.10
N ALA A 65 -50.03 -48.08 57.05
CA ALA A 65 -48.68 -47.76 56.59
C ALA A 65 -47.63 -48.56 57.40
N SER A 66 -46.64 -49.13 56.72
CA SER A 66 -45.48 -49.73 57.37
C SER A 66 -44.75 -48.67 58.22
N HIS A 67 -44.01 -49.10 59.24
CA HIS A 67 -43.18 -48.20 60.04
C HIS A 67 -42.16 -47.44 59.17
N SER A 68 -41.69 -48.04 58.06
CA SER A 68 -40.81 -47.38 57.08
C SER A 68 -41.53 -46.29 56.30
N LEU A 69 -42.77 -46.50 55.86
CA LEU A 69 -43.55 -45.50 55.12
C LEU A 69 -43.95 -44.31 56.01
N ARG A 70 -44.31 -44.58 57.28
CA ARG A 70 -44.53 -43.52 58.26
C ARG A 70 -43.24 -42.76 58.56
N ALA A 71 -42.11 -43.43 58.72
CA ALA A 71 -40.83 -42.78 58.92
C ALA A 71 -40.40 -41.96 57.69
N ALA A 72 -40.62 -42.45 56.47
CA ALA A 72 -40.34 -41.73 55.23
C ALA A 72 -41.28 -40.52 55.05
N LEU A 73 -42.56 -40.64 55.41
CA LEU A 73 -43.52 -39.54 55.37
C LEU A 73 -43.35 -38.53 56.51
N GLU A 74 -42.94 -38.97 57.70
CA GLU A 74 -42.56 -38.10 58.79
C GLU A 74 -41.24 -37.38 58.48
N ARG A 75 -40.27 -38.05 57.84
CA ARG A 75 -39.04 -37.43 57.30
C ARG A 75 -39.35 -36.44 56.17
N PHE A 76 -40.29 -36.78 55.29
CA PHE A 76 -40.79 -35.87 54.24
C PHE A 76 -41.52 -34.66 54.83
N ALA A 77 -42.33 -34.86 55.88
CA ALA A 77 -43.06 -33.80 56.57
C ALA A 77 -42.19 -32.98 57.55
N SER A 78 -41.06 -33.55 58.01
CA SER A 78 -40.11 -32.89 58.91
C SER A 78 -38.99 -32.14 58.19
N GLY A 79 -38.95 -32.17 56.85
CA GLY A 79 -37.86 -31.56 56.08
C GLY A 79 -36.53 -32.31 56.26
N HIS A 80 -36.57 -33.64 56.11
CA HIS A 80 -35.41 -34.56 56.03
C HIS A 80 -35.34 -35.31 54.68
N ILE A 81 -35.87 -34.70 53.62
CA ILE A 81 -35.95 -35.22 52.24
C ILE A 81 -34.57 -35.42 51.61
N PHE A 82 -33.58 -34.61 52.00
CA PHE A 82 -32.27 -34.62 51.35
C PHE A 82 -31.26 -35.60 51.96
N ASP A 83 -31.51 -36.10 53.17
CA ASP A 83 -30.67 -37.14 53.77
C ASP A 83 -30.72 -38.47 52.96
N ASP A 84 -31.87 -38.77 52.33
CA ASP A 84 -32.09 -39.94 51.47
C ASP A 84 -31.47 -39.78 50.06
N LEU A 85 -31.33 -38.54 49.58
CA LEU A 85 -30.71 -38.23 48.28
C LEU A 85 -29.19 -38.39 48.29
N THR A 86 -28.57 -38.52 49.47
CA THR A 86 -27.12 -38.61 49.68
C THR A 86 -26.63 -39.96 50.22
N HIS A 87 -27.55 -40.91 50.42
CA HIS A 87 -27.19 -42.30 50.69
C HIS A 87 -27.20 -43.08 49.37
N ASP A 88 -26.08 -43.75 49.06
CA ASP A 88 -26.10 -44.90 48.15
C ASP A 88 -26.72 -46.08 48.92
N GLU A 89 -28.00 -45.97 49.30
CA GLU A 89 -28.71 -47.18 49.67
C GLU A 89 -28.95 -47.99 48.38
N PRO A 90 -28.68 -49.32 48.41
CA PRO A 90 -28.93 -50.16 47.26
C PRO A 90 -30.40 -50.03 46.87
N ASP A 91 -30.64 -49.83 45.57
CA ASP A 91 -31.97 -49.95 44.97
C ASP A 91 -32.70 -51.14 45.61
N PRO A 92 -33.90 -50.97 46.19
CA PRO A 92 -34.57 -52.07 46.89
C PRO A 92 -34.64 -53.27 45.95
N ALA A 93 -34.15 -54.41 46.43
CA ALA A 93 -34.03 -55.62 45.64
C ALA A 93 -35.33 -55.91 44.87
N PRO A 94 -35.27 -56.44 43.64
CA PRO A 94 -36.45 -56.69 42.82
C PRO A 94 -37.24 -57.91 43.32
N ASP A 95 -37.29 -58.17 44.63
CA ASP A 95 -38.28 -59.05 45.21
C ASP A 95 -39.53 -58.21 45.52
N GLY A 96 -40.61 -58.44 44.77
CA GLY A 96 -41.86 -57.66 44.81
C GLY A 96 -42.66 -57.75 46.13
N ARG A 97 -42.00 -57.53 47.26
CA ARG A 97 -42.52 -57.48 48.64
C ARG A 97 -42.32 -56.11 49.30
N GLY A 98 -41.77 -55.11 48.58
CA GLY A 98 -41.74 -53.71 48.99
C GLY A 98 -43.06 -52.98 48.71
N ASP A 99 -43.36 -51.93 49.49
CA ASP A 99 -44.58 -51.14 49.33
C ASP A 99 -44.54 -50.35 47.99
N PRO A 100 -45.56 -50.41 47.11
CA PRO A 100 -45.59 -49.65 45.85
C PRO A 100 -45.35 -48.14 46.01
N LEU A 101 -45.65 -47.59 47.19
CA LEU A 101 -45.38 -46.18 47.50
C LEU A 101 -43.89 -45.89 47.72
N GLU A 102 -43.14 -46.84 48.28
CA GLU A 102 -41.69 -46.76 48.54
C GLU A 102 -40.92 -46.72 47.21
N ALA A 103 -41.31 -47.58 46.25
CA ALA A 103 -40.75 -47.59 44.90
C ALA A 103 -41.08 -46.31 44.09
N LEU A 104 -42.23 -45.68 44.34
CA LEU A 104 -42.63 -44.45 43.64
C LEU A 104 -41.90 -43.22 44.19
N LEU A 105 -41.70 -43.16 45.51
CA LEU A 105 -40.87 -42.15 46.17
C LEU A 105 -39.39 -42.29 45.75
N GLY A 106 -38.84 -43.51 45.72
CA GLY A 106 -37.47 -43.76 45.25
C GLY A 106 -37.23 -43.31 43.79
N ARG A 107 -38.20 -43.53 42.90
CA ARG A 107 -38.15 -43.01 41.52
C ARG A 107 -38.23 -41.49 41.45
N GLY A 108 -39.06 -40.86 42.28
CA GLY A 108 -39.16 -39.40 42.37
C GLY A 108 -37.87 -38.75 42.87
N PHE A 109 -37.23 -39.34 43.89
CA PHE A 109 -35.94 -38.89 44.39
C PHE A 109 -34.80 -39.10 43.38
N SER A 110 -34.79 -40.23 42.68
CA SER A 110 -33.84 -40.47 41.60
C SER A 110 -33.97 -39.45 40.46
N ALA A 111 -35.20 -39.10 40.06
CA ALA A 111 -35.46 -38.08 39.05
C ALA A 111 -35.02 -36.67 39.51
N LEU A 112 -35.20 -36.34 40.79
CA LEU A 112 -34.74 -35.07 41.35
C LEU A 112 -33.21 -35.00 41.43
N ARG A 113 -32.54 -36.10 41.82
CA ARG A 113 -31.07 -36.20 41.84
C ARG A 113 -30.49 -36.02 40.44
N GLU A 114 -31.13 -36.61 39.43
CA GLU A 114 -30.73 -36.46 38.04
C GLU A 114 -30.93 -35.02 37.52
N LEU A 115 -32.05 -34.37 37.85
CA LEU A 115 -32.27 -32.96 37.51
C LEU A 115 -31.25 -32.02 38.15
N ILE A 116 -30.89 -32.25 39.42
CA ILE A 116 -29.85 -31.46 40.11
C ILE A 116 -28.49 -31.68 39.42
N ARG A 117 -28.17 -32.91 39.03
CA ARG A 117 -26.94 -33.24 38.27
C ARG A 117 -26.91 -32.54 36.92
N GLU A 118 -27.99 -32.60 36.15
CA GLU A 118 -28.11 -31.94 34.84
C GLU A 118 -28.00 -30.42 34.94
N VAL A 119 -28.64 -29.82 35.95
CA VAL A 119 -28.49 -28.38 36.20
C VAL A 119 -27.04 -28.08 36.58
N HIS A 120 -26.40 -28.91 37.40
CA HIS A 120 -24.99 -28.74 37.76
C HIS A 120 -24.04 -28.75 36.55
N GLU A 121 -24.21 -29.74 35.68
CA GLU A 121 -23.50 -29.82 34.41
C GLU A 121 -23.81 -28.63 33.50
N SER A 122 -25.05 -28.13 33.50
CA SER A 122 -25.46 -26.96 32.73
C SER A 122 -24.81 -25.66 33.23
N ALA A 123 -24.60 -25.47 34.54
CA ALA A 123 -23.81 -24.35 35.05
C ALA A 123 -22.36 -24.44 34.67
N GLN A 124 -21.74 -25.59 34.86
CA GLN A 124 -20.34 -25.77 34.47
C GLN A 124 -20.15 -25.55 32.97
N GLY A 125 -21.10 -26.01 32.15
CA GLY A 125 -21.12 -25.74 30.71
C GLY A 125 -21.29 -24.26 30.38
N SER A 126 -22.28 -23.60 30.98
CA SER A 126 -22.59 -22.17 30.73
C SER A 126 -21.44 -21.25 31.18
N GLU A 127 -20.82 -21.57 32.32
CA GLU A 127 -19.64 -20.89 32.84
C GLU A 127 -18.47 -20.94 31.85
N LYS A 128 -18.12 -22.13 31.36
CA LYS A 128 -17.06 -22.33 30.35
C LYS A 128 -17.37 -21.59 29.05
N VAL A 129 -18.63 -21.66 28.58
CA VAL A 129 -19.07 -20.97 27.37
C VAL A 129 -19.00 -19.46 27.55
N GLY A 130 -19.46 -18.91 28.67
CA GLY A 130 -19.42 -17.48 28.96
C GLY A 130 -18.00 -16.93 29.03
N ARG A 131 -17.09 -17.63 29.72
CA ARG A 131 -15.65 -17.29 29.74
C ARG A 131 -15.06 -17.24 28.34
N ARG A 132 -15.26 -18.32 27.57
CA ARG A 132 -14.73 -18.42 26.20
C ARG A 132 -15.28 -17.31 25.33
N LEU A 133 -16.59 -17.05 25.40
CA LEU A 133 -17.24 -16.02 24.62
C LEU A 133 -16.69 -14.62 24.94
N ALA A 134 -16.51 -14.28 26.21
CA ALA A 134 -15.91 -12.99 26.59
C ALA A 134 -14.53 -12.80 25.94
N ARG A 135 -13.68 -13.83 25.97
CA ARG A 135 -12.34 -13.78 25.36
C ARG A 135 -12.37 -13.60 23.85
N GLU A 136 -13.15 -14.43 23.16
CA GLU A 136 -13.26 -14.42 21.68
C GLU A 136 -13.83 -13.09 21.17
N VAL A 137 -14.80 -12.51 21.89
CA VAL A 137 -15.39 -11.22 21.54
C VAL A 137 -14.39 -10.08 21.79
N ALA A 138 -13.61 -10.12 22.87
CA ALA A 138 -12.55 -9.13 23.11
C ALA A 138 -11.46 -9.17 22.05
N GLU A 139 -11.07 -10.37 21.59
CA GLU A 139 -10.12 -10.54 20.48
C GLU A 139 -10.69 -10.03 19.16
N THR A 140 -11.98 -10.33 18.89
CA THR A 140 -12.68 -9.82 17.71
C THR A 140 -12.72 -8.29 17.68
N LEU A 141 -12.98 -7.64 18.82
CA LEU A 141 -12.97 -6.18 18.93
C LEU A 141 -11.60 -5.55 18.65
N PHE A 142 -10.53 -6.21 19.09
CA PHE A 142 -9.15 -5.79 18.79
C PHE A 142 -8.88 -5.79 17.29
N LEU A 143 -9.22 -6.89 16.61
CA LEU A 143 -9.09 -7.01 15.16
C LEU A 143 -9.94 -5.98 14.42
N ILE A 144 -11.17 -5.72 14.88
CA ILE A 144 -12.06 -4.70 14.28
C ILE A 144 -11.40 -3.33 14.27
N GLY A 145 -10.84 -2.89 15.40
CA GLY A 145 -10.22 -1.56 15.46
C GLY A 145 -8.92 -1.46 14.66
N GLN A 146 -8.12 -2.53 14.58
CA GLN A 146 -6.92 -2.55 13.73
C GLN A 146 -7.30 -2.38 12.25
N ILE A 147 -8.28 -3.15 11.77
CA ILE A 147 -8.76 -3.06 10.38
C ILE A 147 -9.39 -1.68 10.12
N ALA A 148 -10.11 -1.11 11.08
CA ALA A 148 -10.68 0.23 10.95
C ALA A 148 -9.60 1.28 10.72
N GLY A 149 -8.53 1.27 11.53
CA GLY A 149 -7.39 2.18 11.37
C GLY A 149 -6.70 2.04 10.01
N GLU A 150 -6.38 0.80 9.62
CA GLU A 150 -5.74 0.51 8.32
C GLU A 150 -6.61 0.94 7.13
N SER A 151 -7.93 0.73 7.20
CA SER A 151 -8.87 1.15 6.16
C SER A 151 -8.99 2.67 6.05
N ALA A 152 -8.98 3.38 7.18
CA ALA A 152 -9.09 4.83 7.22
C ALA A 152 -7.85 5.49 6.61
N GLU A 153 -6.68 4.94 6.91
CA GLU A 153 -5.41 5.39 6.34
C GLU A 153 -5.34 5.10 4.83
N THR A 154 -5.75 3.91 4.40
CA THR A 154 -5.84 3.56 2.97
C THR A 154 -6.78 4.50 2.21
N ALA A 155 -7.94 4.84 2.77
CA ALA A 155 -8.87 5.80 2.18
C ALA A 155 -8.26 7.20 2.08
N ARG A 156 -7.47 7.62 3.08
CA ARG A 156 -6.77 8.91 3.07
C ARG A 156 -5.71 8.96 1.97
N LEU A 157 -4.93 7.90 1.81
CA LEU A 157 -3.94 7.78 0.73
C LEU A 157 -4.61 7.81 -0.64
N ALA A 158 -5.74 7.12 -0.83
CA ALA A 158 -6.50 7.13 -2.06
C ALA A 158 -7.04 8.53 -2.42
N ARG A 159 -7.58 9.29 -1.43
CA ARG A 159 -8.00 10.68 -1.64
C ARG A 159 -6.83 11.60 -2.03
N ASN A 160 -5.69 11.45 -1.37
CA ASN A 160 -4.47 12.19 -1.71
C ASN A 160 -4.00 11.88 -3.14
N LEU A 161 -4.01 10.60 -3.53
CA LEU A 161 -3.71 10.17 -4.89
C LEU A 161 -4.66 10.83 -5.91
N SER A 162 -5.97 10.88 -5.63
CA SER A 162 -6.93 11.57 -6.51
C SER A 162 -6.58 13.06 -6.68
N THR A 163 -6.17 13.75 -5.61
CA THR A 163 -5.77 15.17 -5.71
C THR A 163 -4.48 15.33 -6.52
N GLN A 164 -3.53 14.39 -6.40
CA GLN A 164 -2.31 14.41 -7.23
C GLN A 164 -2.61 14.15 -8.70
N VAL A 165 -3.51 13.22 -9.00
CA VAL A 165 -3.98 12.94 -10.36
C VAL A 165 -4.65 14.16 -10.98
N ASP A 166 -5.46 14.91 -10.21
CA ASP A 166 -6.08 16.14 -10.68
C ASP A 166 -5.04 17.21 -11.06
N ARG A 167 -3.98 17.38 -10.24
CA ARG A 167 -2.86 18.27 -10.59
C ARG A 167 -2.12 17.80 -11.84
N GLY A 168 -1.87 16.49 -11.95
CA GLY A 168 -1.23 15.89 -13.12
C GLY A 168 -2.04 16.12 -14.39
N ALA A 169 -3.37 16.03 -14.33
CA ALA A 169 -4.25 16.30 -15.47
C ALA A 169 -4.13 17.75 -15.96
N SER A 170 -4.13 18.73 -15.04
CA SER A 170 -3.94 20.15 -15.40
C SER A 170 -2.57 20.39 -16.06
N THR A 171 -1.49 19.78 -15.56
CA THR A 171 -0.17 19.89 -16.20
C THR A 171 -0.16 19.29 -17.61
N VAL A 172 -0.85 18.17 -17.83
CA VAL A 172 -0.96 17.57 -19.18
C VAL A 172 -1.76 18.46 -20.13
N GLU A 173 -2.80 19.15 -19.65
CA GLU A 173 -3.52 20.15 -20.46
C GLU A 173 -2.63 21.31 -20.89
N GLU A 174 -1.78 21.83 -20.00
CA GLU A 174 -0.80 22.86 -20.32
C GLU A 174 0.21 22.38 -21.38
N ILE A 175 0.73 21.15 -21.23
CA ILE A 175 1.64 20.54 -22.22
C ILE A 175 0.95 20.45 -23.59
N GLN A 176 -0.32 20.06 -23.65
CA GLN A 176 -1.05 19.97 -24.92
C GLN A 176 -1.22 21.35 -25.59
N GLN A 177 -1.43 22.42 -24.82
CA GLN A 177 -1.50 23.79 -25.35
C GLN A 177 -0.15 24.25 -25.90
N GLU A 178 0.93 24.03 -25.16
CA GLU A 178 2.29 24.33 -25.62
C GLU A 178 2.66 23.53 -26.86
N LEU A 179 2.22 22.27 -26.94
CA LEU A 179 2.44 21.43 -28.09
C LEU A 179 1.71 21.95 -29.35
N ALA A 180 0.48 22.43 -29.19
CA ALA A 180 -0.25 23.08 -30.29
C ALA A 180 0.49 24.33 -30.79
N SER A 181 1.03 25.15 -29.87
CA SER A 181 1.86 26.30 -30.20
C SER A 181 3.15 25.89 -30.93
N LEU A 182 3.81 24.83 -30.47
CA LEU A 182 5.01 24.28 -31.09
C LEU A 182 4.74 23.82 -32.53
N VAL A 183 3.64 23.11 -32.77
CA VAL A 183 3.24 22.68 -34.13
C VAL A 183 3.07 23.87 -35.08
N MET A 184 2.47 24.96 -34.61
CA MET A 184 2.34 26.19 -35.40
C MET A 184 3.70 26.83 -35.71
N ARG A 185 4.62 26.85 -34.73
CA ARG A 185 5.99 27.35 -34.93
C ARG A 185 6.78 26.49 -35.92
N ILE A 186 6.62 25.18 -35.89
CA ILE A 186 7.23 24.25 -36.87
C ILE A 186 6.69 24.51 -38.28
N ALA A 187 5.38 24.76 -38.42
CA ALA A 187 4.80 25.12 -39.72
C ALA A 187 5.39 26.43 -40.26
N SER A 188 5.54 27.45 -39.42
CA SER A 188 6.19 28.71 -39.79
C SER A 188 7.66 28.51 -40.18
N GLN A 189 8.41 27.74 -39.38
CA GLN A 189 9.81 27.41 -39.65
C GLN A 189 10.00 26.72 -41.00
N ARG A 190 9.11 25.76 -41.36
CA ARG A 190 9.14 25.12 -42.68
C ARG A 190 9.01 26.14 -43.81
N GLY A 191 8.10 27.11 -43.68
CA GLY A 191 7.94 28.18 -44.65
C GLY A 191 9.20 29.04 -44.81
N LEU A 192 9.84 29.41 -43.70
CA LEU A 192 11.08 30.17 -43.71
C LEU A 192 12.23 29.39 -44.36
N VAL A 193 12.37 28.10 -44.06
CA VAL A 193 13.40 27.24 -44.67
C VAL A 193 13.19 27.11 -46.18
N GLU A 194 11.96 26.97 -46.65
CA GLU A 194 11.66 26.91 -48.09
C GLU A 194 11.96 28.25 -48.80
N GLN A 195 11.65 29.38 -48.15
CA GLN A 195 12.04 30.70 -48.65
C GLN A 195 13.57 30.86 -48.71
N SER A 196 14.29 30.42 -47.68
CA SER A 196 15.75 30.44 -47.66
C SER A 196 16.32 29.58 -48.79
N ALA A 197 15.79 28.37 -49.01
CA ALA A 197 16.23 27.51 -50.10
C ALA A 197 16.06 28.19 -51.47
N THR A 198 14.93 28.88 -51.67
CA THR A 198 14.67 29.65 -52.91
C THR A 198 15.67 30.80 -53.06
N ALA A 199 15.92 31.57 -52.00
CA ALA A 199 16.87 32.69 -52.03
C ALA A 199 18.31 32.22 -52.32
N VAL A 200 18.71 31.08 -51.77
CA VAL A 200 20.04 30.49 -52.00
C VAL A 200 20.16 29.95 -53.43
N ALA A 201 19.10 29.38 -53.99
CA ALA A 201 19.08 28.97 -55.40
C ALA A 201 19.22 30.18 -56.34
N GLN A 202 18.54 31.29 -56.03
CA GLN A 202 18.68 32.55 -56.78
C GLN A 202 20.11 33.12 -56.67
N MET A 203 20.70 33.09 -55.46
CA MET A 203 22.07 33.52 -55.23
C MET A 203 23.07 32.69 -56.03
N SER A 204 22.89 31.37 -56.09
CA SER A 204 23.71 30.45 -56.90
C SER A 204 23.67 30.84 -58.39
N ALA A 205 22.47 31.08 -58.93
CA ALA A 205 22.30 31.51 -60.32
C ALA A 205 22.93 32.89 -60.59
N SER A 206 22.83 33.83 -59.64
CA SER A 206 23.48 35.14 -59.75
C SER A 206 25.00 35.03 -59.76
N ILE A 207 25.58 34.19 -58.91
CA ILE A 207 27.03 33.96 -58.86
C ILE A 207 27.53 33.34 -60.17
N GLU A 208 26.81 32.35 -60.72
CA GLU A 208 27.17 31.75 -62.02
C GLU A 208 27.09 32.76 -63.16
N SER A 209 26.08 33.64 -63.14
CA SER A 209 25.96 34.75 -64.10
C SER A 209 27.14 35.73 -63.99
N VAL A 210 27.51 36.14 -62.76
CA VAL A 210 28.66 37.02 -62.52
C VAL A 210 29.96 36.36 -62.99
N ALA A 211 30.15 35.07 -62.75
CA ALA A 211 31.32 34.33 -63.21
C ALA A 211 31.44 34.35 -64.73
N SER A 212 30.34 34.05 -65.44
CA SER A 212 30.28 34.05 -66.90
C SER A 212 30.55 35.43 -67.50
N VAL A 213 29.92 36.47 -66.94
CA VAL A 213 30.15 37.86 -67.38
C VAL A 213 31.59 38.29 -67.13
N THR A 214 32.15 37.98 -65.97
CA THR A 214 33.54 38.31 -65.61
C THR A 214 34.52 37.69 -66.61
N GLU A 215 34.34 36.40 -66.95
CA GLU A 215 35.22 35.71 -67.91
C GLU A 215 35.09 36.29 -69.32
N SER A 216 33.87 36.56 -69.78
CA SER A 216 33.62 37.20 -71.09
C SER A 216 34.26 38.59 -71.19
N LYS A 217 34.16 39.39 -70.12
CA LYS A 217 34.74 40.74 -70.08
C LYS A 217 36.27 40.71 -69.95
N ARG A 218 36.82 39.75 -69.20
CA ARG A 218 38.27 39.49 -69.14
C ARG A 218 38.84 39.19 -70.53
N SER A 219 38.22 38.26 -71.26
CA SER A 219 38.63 37.92 -72.63
C SER A 219 38.53 39.13 -73.59
N SER A 220 37.49 39.96 -73.43
CA SER A 220 37.35 41.19 -74.22
C SER A 220 38.47 42.20 -73.92
N ALA A 221 38.86 42.33 -72.64
CA ALA A 221 39.97 43.19 -72.23
C ALA A 221 41.32 42.68 -72.77
N GLU A 222 41.56 41.37 -72.76
CA GLU A 222 42.76 40.78 -73.39
C GLU A 222 42.82 41.06 -74.90
N GLY A 223 41.68 40.99 -75.60
CA GLY A 223 41.60 41.37 -77.01
C GLY A 223 41.91 42.85 -77.27
N LEU A 224 41.50 43.74 -76.36
CA LEU A 224 41.85 45.17 -76.44
C LEU A 224 43.35 45.40 -76.20
N LEU A 225 43.98 44.61 -75.34
CA LEU A 225 45.42 44.68 -75.08
C LEU A 225 46.23 44.31 -76.34
N ASP A 226 45.84 43.24 -77.02
CA ASP A 226 46.43 42.82 -78.30
C ASP A 226 46.24 43.91 -79.38
N LEU A 227 45.04 44.46 -79.49
CA LEU A 227 44.75 45.54 -80.45
C LEU A 227 45.57 46.81 -80.17
N ALA A 228 45.74 47.18 -78.89
CA ALA A 228 46.57 48.32 -78.50
C ALA A 228 48.06 48.08 -78.84
N SER A 229 48.55 46.86 -78.63
CA SER A 229 49.91 46.44 -79.00
C SER A 229 50.15 46.50 -80.50
N GLN A 230 49.20 46.00 -81.29
CA GLN A 230 49.24 46.10 -82.76
C GLN A 230 49.20 47.56 -83.21
N GLY A 231 48.36 48.39 -82.60
CA GLY A 231 48.29 49.84 -82.84
C GLY A 231 49.63 50.53 -82.60
N ARG A 232 50.30 50.22 -81.48
CA ARG A 232 51.63 50.75 -81.16
C ARG A 232 52.69 50.30 -82.19
N SER A 233 52.68 49.03 -82.59
CA SER A 233 53.58 48.51 -83.63
C SER A 233 53.38 49.19 -84.99
N GLN A 234 52.13 49.45 -85.36
CA GLN A 234 51.79 50.16 -86.61
C GLN A 234 52.26 51.62 -86.58
N VAL A 235 52.15 52.30 -85.43
CA VAL A 235 52.70 53.64 -85.23
C VAL A 235 54.23 53.63 -85.35
N SER A 236 54.91 52.66 -84.72
CA SER A 236 56.37 52.52 -84.84
C SER A 236 56.83 52.29 -86.30
N THR A 237 56.08 51.49 -87.06
CA THR A 237 56.31 51.33 -88.50
C THR A 237 56.15 52.65 -89.26
N THR A 238 55.14 53.43 -88.89
CA THR A 238 54.84 54.75 -89.50
C THR A 238 55.95 55.76 -89.20
N GLU A 239 56.47 55.81 -87.97
CA GLU A 239 57.63 56.61 -87.60
C GLU A 239 58.86 56.26 -88.47
N GLY A 240 59.09 54.97 -88.72
CA GLY A 240 60.17 54.52 -89.61
C GLY A 240 59.99 54.98 -91.06
N VAL A 241 58.76 55.03 -91.57
CA VAL A 241 58.47 55.56 -92.93
C VAL A 241 58.67 57.08 -92.96
N ILE A 242 58.17 57.81 -91.97
CA ILE A 242 58.34 59.27 -91.85
C ILE A 242 59.82 59.63 -91.82
N GLY A 243 60.63 58.91 -91.05
CA GLY A 243 62.09 59.11 -91.02
C GLY A 243 62.77 58.89 -92.37
N LYS A 244 62.37 57.83 -93.12
CA LYS A 244 62.87 57.59 -94.49
C LYS A 244 62.47 58.71 -95.45
N VAL A 245 61.22 59.19 -95.37
CA VAL A 245 60.75 60.33 -96.18
C VAL A 245 61.54 61.59 -95.84
N GLY A 246 61.78 61.87 -94.56
CA GLY A 246 62.63 62.97 -94.10
C GLY A 246 64.04 62.92 -94.71
N SER A 247 64.68 61.75 -94.68
CA SER A 247 66.01 61.58 -95.28
C SER A 247 66.02 61.77 -96.82
N SER A 248 64.92 61.38 -97.48
CA SER A 248 64.76 61.54 -98.93
C SER A 248 64.57 63.02 -99.30
N VAL A 249 63.72 63.74 -98.56
CA VAL A 249 63.51 65.19 -98.73
C VAL A 249 64.81 65.96 -98.52
N GLN A 250 65.61 65.59 -97.51
CA GLN A 250 66.91 66.21 -97.27
C GLN A 250 67.88 65.97 -98.43
N SER A 251 67.90 64.76 -99.00
CA SER A 251 68.72 64.43 -100.17
C SER A 251 68.33 65.25 -101.40
N VAL A 252 67.03 65.41 -101.64
CA VAL A 252 66.51 66.27 -102.72
C VAL A 252 66.89 67.73 -102.47
N ASN A 253 66.82 68.22 -101.23
CA ASN A 253 67.24 69.58 -100.88
C ASN A 253 68.72 69.83 -101.18
N THR A 254 69.59 68.85 -100.91
CA THR A 254 71.01 68.91 -101.32
C THR A 254 71.15 69.00 -102.84
N MET A 255 70.41 68.21 -103.61
CA MET A 255 70.45 68.27 -105.08
C MET A 255 69.97 69.64 -105.62
N VAL A 256 68.91 70.20 -105.04
CA VAL A 256 68.37 71.52 -105.45
C VAL A 256 69.37 72.63 -105.15
N ASN A 257 70.09 72.56 -104.03
CA ASN A 257 71.18 73.50 -103.74
C ASN A 257 72.30 73.44 -104.79
N VAL A 258 72.68 72.23 -105.23
CA VAL A 258 73.65 72.03 -106.33
C VAL A 258 73.12 72.62 -107.64
N ILE A 259 71.84 72.40 -107.97
CA ILE A 259 71.21 72.99 -109.18
C ILE A 259 71.25 74.51 -109.13
N ASN A 260 70.93 75.12 -107.99
CA ASN A 260 70.98 76.57 -107.79
C ASN A 260 72.41 77.10 -107.94
N GLU A 261 73.41 76.37 -107.44
CA GLU A 261 74.83 76.71 -107.64
C GLU A 261 75.26 76.61 -109.11
N ILE A 262 74.86 75.55 -109.82
CA ILE A 262 75.12 75.38 -111.25
C ILE A 262 74.46 76.52 -112.04
N ALA A 263 73.22 76.87 -111.73
CA ALA A 263 72.51 77.98 -112.36
C ALA A 263 73.25 79.31 -112.14
N ALA A 264 73.70 79.61 -110.92
CA ALA A 264 74.47 80.81 -110.62
C ALA A 264 75.81 80.86 -111.40
N ARG A 265 76.55 79.74 -111.46
CA ARG A 265 77.79 79.64 -112.26
C ARG A 265 77.52 79.80 -113.76
N THR A 266 76.44 79.21 -114.26
CA THR A 266 76.01 79.31 -115.67
C THR A 266 75.61 80.74 -116.01
N ASN A 267 74.91 81.44 -115.11
CA ASN A 267 74.56 82.85 -115.25
C ASN A 267 75.81 83.75 -115.33
N LEU A 268 76.82 83.49 -114.49
CA LEU A 268 78.11 84.19 -114.54
C LEU A 268 78.87 83.92 -115.85
N LEU A 269 78.89 82.66 -116.31
CA LEU A 269 79.49 82.28 -117.60
C LEU A 269 78.77 82.98 -118.78
N ALA A 270 77.44 83.00 -118.76
CA ALA A 270 76.63 83.66 -119.78
C ALA A 270 76.82 85.19 -119.76
N MET A 271 76.98 85.78 -118.57
CA MET A 271 77.32 87.20 -118.42
C MET A 271 78.70 87.50 -119.02
N ASN A 272 79.71 86.68 -118.72
CA ASN A 272 81.05 86.82 -119.30
C ASN A 272 81.01 86.64 -120.83
N ALA A 273 80.24 85.69 -121.36
CA ALA A 273 80.06 85.47 -122.79
C ALA A 273 79.32 86.63 -123.48
N ALA A 274 78.32 87.24 -122.82
CA ALA A 274 77.62 88.41 -123.33
C ALA A 274 78.55 89.65 -123.40
N ILE A 275 79.44 89.81 -122.42
CA ILE A 275 80.48 90.86 -122.42
C ILE A 275 81.44 90.65 -123.60
N GLU A 276 81.92 89.43 -123.81
CA GLU A 276 82.85 89.11 -124.91
C GLU A 276 82.18 89.26 -126.29
N ALA A 277 80.90 88.87 -126.41
CA ALA A 277 80.11 89.06 -127.63
C ALA A 277 79.86 90.54 -127.96
N ALA A 278 79.72 91.41 -126.95
CA ALA A 278 79.67 92.86 -127.13
C ALA A 278 81.02 93.43 -127.58
N HIS A 279 82.13 92.86 -127.10
CA HIS A 279 83.50 93.23 -127.49
C HIS A 279 83.82 92.89 -128.95
N ALA A 280 83.27 91.80 -129.49
CA ALA A 280 83.45 91.35 -130.87
C ALA A 280 82.63 92.13 -131.94
N GLY A 281 81.84 93.14 -131.55
CA GLY A 281 81.13 94.05 -132.47
C GLY A 281 80.17 93.35 -133.44
N SER A 282 80.23 93.66 -134.74
CA SER A 282 79.28 93.16 -135.75
C SER A 282 79.34 91.64 -135.98
N PHE A 283 80.47 91.01 -135.68
CA PHE A 283 80.70 89.55 -135.79
C PHE A 283 80.18 88.77 -134.56
N GLY A 284 79.97 89.42 -133.41
CA GLY A 284 79.51 88.80 -132.15
C GLY A 284 77.99 88.71 -131.96
N ARG A 285 77.19 89.29 -132.87
CA ARG A 285 75.72 89.40 -132.72
C ARG A 285 75.00 88.06 -132.50
N GLY A 286 75.39 86.99 -133.20
CA GLY A 286 74.84 85.65 -133.00
C GLY A 286 75.20 85.06 -131.63
N PHE A 287 76.43 85.29 -131.17
CA PHE A 287 76.89 84.87 -129.85
C PHE A 287 76.21 85.64 -128.71
N ALA A 288 75.92 86.94 -128.88
CA ALA A 288 75.22 87.74 -127.89
C ALA A 288 73.78 87.22 -127.64
N VAL A 289 73.08 86.78 -128.69
CA VAL A 289 71.75 86.16 -128.57
C VAL A 289 71.83 84.84 -127.80
N VAL A 290 72.80 83.97 -128.13
CA VAL A 290 73.01 82.71 -127.41
C VAL A 290 73.38 82.95 -125.94
N ALA A 291 74.23 83.93 -125.65
CA ALA A 291 74.60 84.28 -124.28
C ALA A 291 73.41 84.83 -123.48
N ALA A 292 72.55 85.66 -124.09
CA ALA A 292 71.31 86.12 -123.46
C ALA A 292 70.33 84.97 -123.19
N GLU A 293 70.21 84.01 -124.09
CA GLU A 293 69.36 82.82 -123.92
C GLU A 293 69.88 81.91 -122.79
N ILE A 294 71.19 81.65 -122.73
CA ILE A 294 71.81 80.88 -121.62
C ILE A 294 71.62 81.61 -120.29
N ARG A 295 71.73 82.95 -120.28
CA ARG A 295 71.49 83.76 -119.08
C ARG A 295 70.04 83.64 -118.60
N ASN A 296 69.07 83.80 -119.50
CA ASN A 296 67.65 83.63 -119.18
C ASN A 296 67.35 82.22 -118.66
N LEU A 297 67.94 81.18 -119.26
CA LEU A 297 67.81 79.80 -118.80
C LEU A 297 68.39 79.63 -117.38
N ALA A 298 69.54 80.23 -117.10
CA ALA A 298 70.18 80.19 -115.80
C ALA A 298 69.37 80.94 -114.72
N GLU A 299 68.87 82.15 -115.03
CA GLU A 299 67.99 82.92 -114.14
C GLU A 299 66.66 82.18 -113.88
N SER A 300 66.06 81.57 -114.91
CA SER A 300 64.87 80.71 -114.77
C SER A 300 65.13 79.46 -113.93
N THR A 301 66.29 78.81 -114.13
CA THR A 301 66.69 77.62 -113.35
C THR A 301 66.89 77.98 -111.88
N ALA A 302 67.53 79.12 -111.57
CA ALA A 302 67.69 79.60 -110.20
C ALA A 302 66.35 79.96 -109.55
N HIS A 303 65.44 80.58 -110.30
CA HIS A 303 64.07 80.87 -109.83
C HIS A 303 63.32 79.58 -109.47
N ASN A 304 63.31 78.60 -110.37
CA ASN A 304 62.66 77.31 -110.15
C ASN A 304 63.31 76.55 -108.97
N ALA A 305 64.64 76.55 -108.86
CA ALA A 305 65.35 75.93 -107.74
C ALA A 305 64.96 76.57 -106.40
N LYS A 306 64.85 77.91 -106.35
CA LYS A 306 64.39 78.63 -105.16
C LYS A 306 62.95 78.27 -104.77
N GLN A 307 62.05 78.14 -105.75
CA GLN A 307 60.68 77.69 -105.50
C GLN A 307 60.66 76.25 -104.95
N ILE A 308 61.45 75.34 -105.53
CA ILE A 308 61.57 73.96 -105.04
C ILE A 308 62.13 73.95 -103.60
N SER A 309 63.17 74.73 -103.29
CA SER A 309 63.69 74.85 -101.92
C SER A 309 62.64 75.33 -100.91
N GLN A 310 61.77 76.26 -101.31
CA GLN A 310 60.67 76.71 -100.45
C GLN A 310 59.67 75.58 -100.19
N THR A 311 59.26 74.84 -101.22
CA THR A 311 58.38 73.66 -101.06
C THR A 311 59.04 72.56 -100.21
N LEU A 312 60.34 72.33 -100.37
CA LEU A 312 61.07 71.35 -99.54
C LEU A 312 61.11 71.78 -98.08
N LYS A 313 61.25 73.07 -97.79
CA LYS A 313 61.18 73.59 -96.42
C LYS A 313 59.81 73.32 -95.80
N GLU A 314 58.74 73.60 -96.53
CA GLU A 314 57.37 73.28 -96.10
C GLU A 314 57.18 71.77 -95.86
N LEU A 315 57.77 70.92 -96.70
CA LEU A 315 57.74 69.47 -96.51
C LEU A 315 58.52 69.01 -95.26
N VAL A 316 59.67 69.62 -94.96
CA VAL A 316 60.40 69.34 -93.71
C VAL A 316 59.55 69.69 -92.50
N ASP A 317 58.93 70.88 -92.49
CA ASP A 317 58.06 71.30 -91.39
C ASP A 317 56.87 70.32 -91.21
N ASN A 318 56.28 69.83 -92.31
CA ASN A 318 55.21 68.83 -92.27
C ASN A 318 55.68 67.46 -91.75
N ILE A 319 56.92 67.05 -92.07
CA ILE A 319 57.52 65.80 -91.59
C ILE A 319 57.79 65.87 -90.09
N ASP A 320 58.31 67.00 -89.60
CA ASP A 320 58.53 67.23 -88.18
C ASP A 320 57.20 67.19 -87.40
N GLN A 321 56.15 67.83 -87.93
CA GLN A 321 54.81 67.74 -87.35
C GLN A 321 54.27 66.31 -87.34
N ALA A 322 54.44 65.56 -88.44
CA ALA A 322 54.01 64.16 -88.53
C ALA A 322 54.76 63.25 -87.53
N GLN A 323 56.05 63.53 -87.28
CA GLN A 323 56.86 62.80 -86.31
C GLN A 323 56.40 63.07 -84.88
N VAL A 324 56.15 64.34 -84.52
CA VAL A 324 55.59 64.70 -83.21
C VAL A 324 54.21 64.07 -83.00
N ALA A 325 53.33 64.12 -84.00
CA ALA A 325 52.02 63.49 -83.93
C ALA A 325 52.11 61.98 -83.73
N SER A 326 53.01 61.30 -84.45
CA SER A 326 53.22 59.85 -84.32
C SER A 326 53.72 59.46 -82.93
N GLN A 327 54.67 60.21 -82.36
CA GLN A 327 55.15 59.99 -80.99
C GLN A 327 54.03 60.15 -79.96
N HIS A 328 53.16 61.14 -80.14
CA HIS A 328 52.00 61.33 -79.26
C HIS A 328 51.03 60.15 -79.37
N THR A 329 50.75 59.66 -80.59
CA THR A 329 49.92 58.47 -80.79
C THR A 329 50.55 57.22 -80.17
N ALA A 330 51.88 57.04 -80.28
CA ALA A 330 52.59 55.93 -79.65
C ALA A 330 52.44 55.94 -78.13
N ARG A 331 52.57 57.12 -77.49
CA ARG A 331 52.31 57.29 -76.05
C ARG A 331 50.85 57.04 -75.68
N SER A 332 49.90 57.43 -76.53
CA SER A 332 48.47 57.15 -76.28
C SER A 332 48.18 55.64 -76.27
N PHE A 333 48.77 54.87 -77.20
CA PHE A 333 48.73 53.39 -77.13
C PHE A 333 49.53 52.83 -75.95
N GLY A 334 50.57 53.55 -75.51
CA GLY A 334 51.20 53.50 -74.17
C GLY A 334 50.19 53.31 -73.05
N ASP A 335 49.48 54.41 -72.80
CA ASP A 335 48.57 54.57 -71.68
C ASP A 335 47.36 53.63 -71.80
N ILE A 336 46.90 53.33 -73.02
CA ILE A 336 45.82 52.36 -73.25
C ILE A 336 46.22 50.94 -72.81
N GLU A 337 47.43 50.48 -73.14
CA GLU A 337 47.87 49.14 -72.70
C GLU A 337 47.95 49.05 -71.18
N GLU A 338 48.49 50.07 -70.51
CA GLU A 338 48.57 50.12 -69.04
C GLU A 338 47.17 50.11 -68.40
N GLY A 339 46.26 50.94 -68.92
CA GLY A 339 44.87 50.98 -68.43
C GLY A 339 44.12 49.67 -68.65
N VAL A 340 44.30 49.02 -69.80
CA VAL A 340 43.67 47.72 -70.08
C VAL A 340 44.28 46.61 -69.21
N HIS A 341 45.58 46.66 -68.91
CA HIS A 341 46.21 45.70 -68.01
C HIS A 341 45.57 45.72 -66.62
N SER A 342 45.36 46.92 -66.05
CA SER A 342 44.69 47.07 -64.76
C SER A 342 43.24 46.53 -64.78
N VAL A 343 42.52 46.69 -65.91
CA VAL A 343 41.18 46.10 -66.07
C VAL A 343 41.22 44.57 -66.10
N VAL A 344 42.24 43.97 -66.74
CA VAL A 344 42.42 42.51 -66.73
C VAL A 344 42.69 42.00 -65.31
N GLU A 345 43.56 42.67 -64.55
CA GLU A 345 43.83 42.33 -63.14
C GLU A 345 42.55 42.41 -62.29
N ALA A 346 41.76 43.47 -62.44
CA ALA A 346 40.49 43.61 -61.72
C ALA A 346 39.51 42.46 -62.02
N PHE A 347 39.42 41.99 -63.26
CA PHE A 347 38.58 40.82 -63.59
C PHE A 347 39.14 39.52 -63.01
N GLN A 348 40.47 39.37 -62.86
CA GLN A 348 41.05 38.21 -62.18
C GLN A 348 40.68 38.19 -60.69
N GLU A 349 40.69 39.34 -60.03
CA GLU A 349 40.25 39.47 -58.64
C GLU A 349 38.76 39.15 -58.49
N ILE A 350 37.90 39.68 -59.38
CA ILE A 350 36.46 39.37 -59.37
C ILE A 350 36.23 37.88 -59.60
N ALA A 351 36.98 37.24 -60.51
CA ALA A 351 36.87 35.79 -60.76
C ALA A 351 37.32 34.95 -59.56
N ALA A 352 38.32 35.40 -58.80
CA ALA A 352 38.72 34.77 -57.54
C ALA A 352 37.61 34.89 -56.48
N ALA A 353 37.10 36.12 -56.24
CA ALA A 353 36.02 36.37 -55.29
C ALA A 353 34.73 35.61 -55.65
N THR A 354 34.40 35.50 -56.93
CA THR A 354 33.20 34.78 -57.39
C THR A 354 33.32 33.27 -57.14
N ARG A 355 34.52 32.69 -57.27
CA ARG A 355 34.77 31.28 -56.92
C ARG A 355 34.61 31.03 -55.42
N GLU A 356 35.11 31.94 -54.59
CA GLU A 356 34.95 31.88 -53.13
C GLU A 356 33.47 31.99 -52.73
N LEU A 357 32.72 32.92 -53.32
CA LEU A 357 31.29 33.05 -53.11
C LEU A 357 30.51 31.79 -53.55
N SER A 358 30.91 31.16 -54.66
CA SER A 358 30.32 29.91 -55.11
C SER A 358 30.51 28.78 -54.08
N GLN A 359 31.73 28.64 -53.53
CA GLN A 359 32.00 27.68 -52.47
C GLN A 359 31.17 27.97 -51.21
N GLY A 360 31.17 29.21 -50.73
CA GLY A 360 30.38 29.62 -49.55
C GLY A 360 28.88 29.40 -49.75
N THR A 361 28.38 29.61 -50.97
CA THR A 361 26.97 29.32 -51.31
C THR A 361 26.67 27.82 -51.24
N GLY A 362 27.59 26.96 -51.66
CA GLY A 362 27.46 25.50 -51.50
C GLY A 362 27.36 25.05 -50.03
N GLU A 363 28.11 25.70 -49.14
CA GLU A 363 27.99 25.48 -47.69
C GLU A 363 26.62 25.92 -47.16
N VAL A 364 26.12 27.06 -47.62
CA VAL A 364 24.78 27.57 -47.24
C VAL A 364 23.66 26.64 -47.76
N VAL A 365 23.78 26.08 -48.97
CA VAL A 365 22.85 25.06 -49.49
C VAL A 365 22.82 23.84 -48.57
N SER A 366 23.98 23.35 -48.17
CA SER A 366 24.12 22.20 -47.28
C SER A 366 23.48 22.48 -45.92
N ALA A 367 23.76 23.64 -45.32
CA ALA A 367 23.17 24.07 -44.06
C ALA A 367 21.63 24.20 -44.14
N THR A 368 21.10 24.74 -45.24
CA THR A 368 19.65 24.86 -45.46
C THR A 368 18.98 23.48 -45.58
N THR A 369 19.66 22.53 -46.21
CA THR A 369 19.19 21.14 -46.31
C THR A 369 19.15 20.48 -44.92
N SER A 370 20.20 20.62 -44.13
CA SER A 370 20.23 20.14 -42.74
C SER A 370 19.12 20.79 -41.88
N LEU A 371 18.86 22.09 -42.05
CA LEU A 371 17.76 22.77 -41.36
C LEU A 371 16.39 22.19 -41.73
N ARG A 372 16.18 21.79 -42.99
CA ARG A 372 14.96 21.13 -43.46
C ARG A 372 14.79 19.76 -42.79
N GLU A 373 15.85 18.98 -42.70
CA GLU A 373 15.85 17.68 -42.02
C GLU A 373 15.55 17.82 -40.53
N ILE A 374 16.22 18.73 -39.83
CA ILE A 374 15.98 19.03 -38.41
C ILE A 374 14.52 19.47 -38.20
N THR A 375 14.01 20.36 -39.05
CA THR A 375 12.61 20.82 -38.94
C THR A 375 11.62 19.65 -39.11
N THR A 376 11.93 18.71 -40.00
CA THR A 376 11.13 17.49 -40.18
C THR A 376 11.21 16.57 -38.96
N GLY A 377 12.41 16.39 -38.38
CA GLY A 377 12.61 15.63 -37.15
C GLY A 377 11.85 16.22 -35.95
N ILE A 378 11.91 17.54 -35.76
CA ILE A 378 11.14 18.24 -34.72
C ILE A 378 9.63 18.03 -34.92
N SER A 379 9.15 18.03 -36.18
CA SER A 379 7.74 17.73 -36.47
C SER A 379 7.34 16.32 -36.06
N SER A 380 8.20 15.32 -36.27
CA SER A 380 7.96 13.94 -35.84
C SER A 380 7.92 13.85 -34.32
N SER A 381 8.91 14.45 -33.63
CA SER A 381 8.94 14.43 -32.16
C SER A 381 7.74 15.13 -31.54
N ALA A 382 7.23 16.20 -32.16
CA ALA A 382 6.00 16.85 -31.70
C ALA A 382 4.77 15.92 -31.82
N ASP A 383 4.69 15.09 -32.86
CA ASP A 383 3.61 14.10 -32.99
C ASP A 383 3.74 12.96 -31.97
N ASP A 384 4.97 12.48 -31.71
CA ASP A 384 5.24 11.49 -30.65
C ASP A 384 4.85 12.03 -29.27
N MET A 385 5.19 13.29 -28.98
CA MET A 385 4.76 13.96 -27.75
C MET A 385 3.24 14.05 -27.64
N LYS A 386 2.54 14.31 -28.75
CA LYS A 386 1.08 14.36 -28.77
C LYS A 386 0.48 13.01 -28.38
N ASN A 387 0.96 11.94 -28.99
CA ASN A 387 0.53 10.58 -28.68
C ASN A 387 0.88 10.18 -27.23
N GLY A 388 2.06 10.59 -26.75
CA GLY A 388 2.48 10.41 -25.37
C GLY A 388 1.54 11.09 -24.38
N THR A 389 1.19 12.37 -24.62
CA THR A 389 0.26 13.10 -23.74
C THR A 389 -1.13 12.48 -23.71
N ALA A 390 -1.65 11.98 -24.83
CA ALA A 390 -2.93 11.27 -24.87
C ALA A 390 -2.90 9.99 -24.01
N THR A 391 -1.82 9.23 -24.08
CA THR A 391 -1.61 8.03 -23.25
C THR A 391 -1.56 8.38 -21.76
N VAL A 392 -0.88 9.48 -21.39
CA VAL A 392 -0.84 9.96 -20.01
C VAL A 392 -2.23 10.39 -19.53
N THR A 393 -3.02 11.06 -20.37
CA THR A 393 -4.41 11.42 -20.04
C THR A 393 -5.25 10.19 -19.72
N GLU A 394 -5.14 9.13 -20.51
CA GLU A 394 -5.84 7.85 -20.26
C GLU A 394 -5.39 7.21 -18.94
N LEU A 395 -4.08 7.17 -18.68
CA LEU A 395 -3.53 6.63 -17.44
C LEU A 395 -3.99 7.41 -16.21
N LEU A 396 -4.05 8.74 -16.29
CA LEU A 396 -4.56 9.59 -15.22
C LEU A 396 -6.05 9.32 -14.96
N ALA A 397 -6.85 9.16 -16.01
CA ALA A 397 -8.26 8.80 -15.88
C ALA A 397 -8.44 7.43 -15.19
N SER A 398 -7.67 6.42 -15.60
CA SER A 398 -7.68 5.10 -14.97
C SER A 398 -7.23 5.15 -13.50
N THR A 399 -6.19 5.93 -13.19
CA THR A 399 -5.68 6.08 -11.81
C THR A 399 -6.71 6.79 -10.92
N ARG A 400 -7.42 7.79 -11.46
CA ARG A 400 -8.52 8.47 -10.77
C ARG A 400 -9.65 7.51 -10.44
N GLN A 401 -10.00 6.64 -11.38
CA GLN A 401 -11.04 5.63 -11.17
C GLN A 401 -10.62 4.64 -10.08
N ALA A 402 -9.41 4.10 -10.13
CA ALA A 402 -8.89 3.19 -9.11
C ALA A 402 -8.86 3.83 -7.71
N ALA A 403 -8.49 5.11 -7.60
CA ALA A 403 -8.50 5.84 -6.33
C ALA A 403 -9.93 6.00 -5.76
N ARG A 404 -10.93 6.21 -6.62
CA ARG A 404 -12.34 6.25 -6.21
C ARG A 404 -12.83 4.89 -5.73
N GLU A 405 -12.60 3.84 -6.51
CA GLU A 405 -12.98 2.46 -6.15
C GLU A 405 -12.33 2.03 -4.83
N THR A 406 -11.06 2.40 -4.60
CA THR A 406 -10.38 2.14 -3.34
C THR A 406 -11.06 2.86 -2.18
N THR A 407 -11.45 4.13 -2.36
CA THR A 407 -12.15 4.89 -1.31
C THR A 407 -13.51 4.28 -0.99
N GLU A 408 -14.28 3.90 -2.00
CA GLU A 408 -15.58 3.23 -1.85
C GLU A 408 -15.46 1.87 -1.16
N ALA A 409 -14.45 1.08 -1.52
CA ALA A 409 -14.15 -0.19 -0.86
C ALA A 409 -13.82 0.01 0.63
N MET A 410 -13.02 1.03 0.98
CA MET A 410 -12.70 1.32 2.38
C MET A 410 -13.92 1.78 3.18
N ASP A 411 -14.82 2.57 2.58
CA ASP A 411 -16.08 2.96 3.23
C ASP A 411 -17.00 1.74 3.45
N SER A 412 -17.01 0.78 2.51
CA SER A 412 -17.74 -0.49 2.66
C SER A 412 -17.16 -1.38 3.77
N ILE A 413 -15.82 -1.43 3.89
CA ILE A 413 -15.15 -2.11 5.01
C ILE A 413 -15.57 -1.46 6.33
N GLY A 414 -15.53 -0.12 6.43
CA GLY A 414 -15.98 0.59 7.62
C GLY A 414 -17.42 0.23 8.03
N THR A 415 -18.34 0.16 7.06
CA THR A 415 -19.74 -0.26 7.30
C THR A 415 -19.83 -1.71 7.81
N SER A 416 -19.02 -2.61 7.24
CA SER A 416 -18.98 -4.02 7.64
C SER A 416 -18.43 -4.20 9.05
N LEU A 417 -17.41 -3.41 9.43
CA LEU A 417 -16.84 -3.39 10.78
C LEU A 417 -17.87 -2.92 11.82
N THR A 418 -18.65 -1.88 11.51
CA THR A 418 -19.75 -1.45 12.38
C THR A 418 -20.80 -2.55 12.58
N ALA A 419 -21.15 -3.29 11.53
CA ALA A 419 -22.07 -4.43 11.64
C ALA A 419 -21.50 -5.58 12.50
N LEU A 420 -20.21 -5.89 12.34
CA LEU A 420 -19.51 -6.88 13.17
C LEU A 420 -19.49 -6.47 14.65
N SER A 421 -19.17 -5.21 14.93
CA SER A 421 -19.23 -4.62 16.28
C SER A 421 -20.62 -4.77 16.91
N GLY A 422 -21.68 -4.47 16.15
CA GLY A 422 -23.07 -4.71 16.59
C GLY A 422 -23.36 -6.19 16.91
N GLY A 423 -22.88 -7.12 16.08
CA GLY A 423 -23.01 -8.56 16.33
C GLY A 423 -22.29 -9.03 17.61
N THR A 424 -21.10 -8.49 17.88
CA THR A 424 -20.35 -8.79 19.13
C THR A 424 -21.08 -8.30 20.38
N THR A 425 -21.78 -7.18 20.29
CA THR A 425 -22.63 -6.64 21.37
C THR A 425 -23.78 -7.60 21.68
N GLU A 426 -24.44 -8.12 20.65
CA GLU A 426 -25.57 -9.04 20.82
C GLU A 426 -25.14 -10.40 21.38
N LEU A 427 -23.98 -10.92 20.95
CA LEU A 427 -23.42 -12.16 21.48
C LEU A 427 -23.11 -12.08 22.98
N THR A 428 -22.44 -11.00 23.41
CA THR A 428 -22.13 -10.80 24.85
C THR A 428 -23.39 -10.65 25.69
N ARG A 429 -24.41 -9.94 25.19
CA ARG A 429 -25.73 -9.83 25.84
C ARG A 429 -26.39 -11.19 26.04
N LEU A 430 -26.48 -12.01 24.99
CA LEU A 430 -27.08 -13.34 25.05
C LEU A 430 -26.32 -14.28 26.00
N GLY A 431 -24.98 -14.20 26.00
CA GLY A 431 -24.15 -14.97 26.94
C GLY A 431 -24.44 -14.61 28.40
N ALA A 432 -24.53 -13.31 28.70
CA ALA A 432 -24.78 -12.83 30.06
C ALA A 432 -26.19 -13.24 30.54
N GLU A 433 -27.19 -13.16 29.65
CA GLU A 433 -28.55 -13.62 29.94
C GLU A 433 -28.63 -15.12 30.21
N ASN A 434 -27.94 -15.94 29.40
CA ASN A 434 -27.87 -17.38 29.61
C ASN A 434 -27.32 -17.72 31.01
N ASN A 435 -26.16 -17.15 31.36
CA ASN A 435 -25.55 -17.36 32.67
C ASN A 435 -26.43 -16.87 33.82
N SER A 436 -27.10 -15.72 33.68
CA SER A 436 -28.04 -15.20 34.67
C SER A 436 -29.22 -16.17 34.89
N GLN A 437 -29.78 -16.72 33.82
CA GLN A 437 -30.83 -17.75 33.91
C GLN A 437 -30.33 -19.01 34.63
N VAL A 438 -29.10 -19.46 34.36
CA VAL A 438 -28.53 -20.62 35.05
C VAL A 438 -28.26 -20.34 36.52
N ILE A 439 -27.76 -19.15 36.88
CA ILE A 439 -27.62 -18.72 38.28
C ILE A 439 -28.97 -18.76 39.00
N HIS A 440 -30.04 -18.23 38.39
CA HIS A 440 -31.37 -18.22 38.98
C HIS A 440 -31.93 -19.64 39.19
N LEU A 441 -31.73 -20.55 38.22
CA LEU A 441 -32.09 -21.96 38.35
C LEU A 441 -31.36 -22.60 39.55
N PHE A 442 -30.07 -22.36 39.66
CA PHE A 442 -29.24 -22.82 40.76
C PHE A 442 -29.67 -22.29 42.12
N GLN A 443 -29.97 -20.99 42.21
CA GLN A 443 -30.45 -20.37 43.45
C GLN A 443 -31.81 -20.94 43.86
N THR A 444 -32.69 -21.23 42.88
CA THR A 444 -33.99 -21.87 43.13
C THR A 444 -33.82 -23.29 43.69
N LEU A 445 -32.88 -24.07 43.13
CA LEU A 445 -32.52 -25.39 43.66
C LEU A 445 -31.88 -25.30 45.05
N ARG A 446 -31.00 -24.33 45.29
CA ARG A 446 -30.37 -24.13 46.60
C ARG A 446 -31.39 -23.76 47.69
N ASN A 447 -32.30 -22.82 47.40
CA ASN A 447 -33.32 -22.40 48.35
C ASN A 447 -34.31 -23.52 48.69
N THR A 448 -34.47 -24.52 47.80
CA THR A 448 -35.23 -25.74 48.07
C THR A 448 -34.43 -26.80 48.84
N GLN A 449 -33.10 -26.70 48.88
CA GLN A 449 -32.17 -27.59 49.59
C GLN A 449 -31.75 -27.06 51.00
N GLU A 450 -31.82 -25.75 51.24
CA GLU A 450 -31.47 -25.09 52.51
C GLU A 450 -32.39 -25.44 53.69
N GLN A 451 -33.56 -26.04 53.45
CA GLN A 451 -34.45 -26.48 54.53
C GLN A 451 -34.05 -27.82 55.16
N ASP A 452 -33.02 -28.51 54.66
CA ASP A 452 -32.93 -29.96 54.84
C ASP A 452 -31.48 -30.54 54.91
N SER A 453 -30.48 -29.89 54.32
CA SER A 453 -29.12 -30.48 54.21
C SER A 453 -28.18 -30.21 55.40
N THR A 454 -27.67 -31.28 56.02
CA THR A 454 -26.66 -31.22 57.11
C THR A 454 -25.21 -31.28 56.61
N ARG A 455 -24.96 -31.64 55.34
CA ARG A 455 -23.61 -31.75 54.74
C ARG A 455 -23.04 -30.40 54.31
N GLU A 456 -21.79 -30.09 54.70
CA GLU A 456 -21.07 -28.89 54.30
C GLU A 456 -20.55 -28.95 52.85
N ASP A 457 -20.20 -30.14 52.35
CA ASP A 457 -19.58 -30.33 51.03
C ASP A 457 -20.49 -29.93 49.86
N ASP A 458 -21.78 -30.28 49.88
CA ASP A 458 -22.72 -29.94 48.79
C ASP A 458 -23.00 -28.43 48.75
N ARG A 459 -23.13 -27.79 49.92
CA ARG A 459 -23.29 -26.33 50.04
C ARG A 459 -22.06 -25.58 49.51
N PHE A 460 -20.88 -26.13 49.74
CA PHE A 460 -19.62 -25.60 49.23
C PHE A 460 -19.54 -25.69 47.69
N GLN A 461 -19.87 -26.84 47.10
CA GLN A 461 -19.85 -27.02 45.63
C GLN A 461 -20.91 -26.16 44.90
N THR A 462 -22.10 -26.00 45.48
CA THR A 462 -23.13 -25.11 44.94
C THR A 462 -22.72 -23.64 45.02
N GLY A 463 -22.13 -23.22 46.15
CA GLY A 463 -21.61 -21.86 46.31
C GLY A 463 -20.52 -21.53 45.30
N LEU A 464 -19.56 -22.45 45.10
CA LEU A 464 -18.50 -22.31 44.09
C LEU A 464 -19.05 -22.22 42.66
N SER A 465 -20.07 -23.01 42.31
CA SER A 465 -20.66 -22.99 40.97
C SER A 465 -21.34 -21.65 40.65
N ILE A 466 -22.06 -21.07 41.63
CA ILE A 466 -22.66 -19.75 41.52
C ILE A 466 -21.57 -18.67 41.38
N GLN A 467 -20.52 -18.73 42.21
CA GLN A 467 -19.41 -17.78 42.13
C GLN A 467 -18.71 -17.81 40.78
N ARG A 468 -18.48 -18.99 40.20
CA ARG A 468 -17.88 -19.10 38.87
C ARG A 468 -18.81 -18.51 37.81
N LEU A 469 -20.12 -18.80 37.81
CA LEU A 469 -21.04 -18.16 36.85
C LEU A 469 -21.10 -16.63 36.99
N GLU A 470 -21.03 -16.11 38.22
CA GLU A 470 -20.99 -14.66 38.49
C GLU A 470 -19.72 -14.02 37.90
N THR A 471 -18.56 -14.65 38.02
CA THR A 471 -17.32 -14.15 37.41
C THR A 471 -17.36 -14.25 35.88
N ALA A 472 -17.94 -15.30 35.30
CA ALA A 472 -18.13 -15.40 33.85
C ALA A 472 -19.05 -14.27 33.32
N ASN A 473 -20.09 -13.92 34.08
CA ASN A 473 -20.93 -12.75 33.78
C ASN A 473 -20.17 -11.43 33.88
N LEU A 474 -19.30 -11.30 34.89
CA LEU A 474 -18.45 -10.13 35.04
C LEU A 474 -17.57 -9.90 33.81
N MET A 475 -17.01 -10.97 33.26
CA MET A 475 -16.20 -10.93 32.03
C MET A 475 -17.06 -10.51 30.83
N LEU A 476 -18.25 -11.11 30.65
CA LEU A 476 -19.15 -10.76 29.56
C LEU A 476 -19.64 -9.31 29.64
N ASP A 477 -19.96 -8.82 30.83
CA ASP A 477 -20.35 -7.44 31.07
C ASP A 477 -19.19 -6.47 30.76
N HIS A 478 -17.95 -6.84 31.11
CA HIS A 478 -16.75 -6.05 30.77
C HIS A 478 -16.54 -5.95 29.26
N VAL A 479 -16.75 -7.05 28.52
CA VAL A 479 -16.60 -7.02 27.06
C VAL A 479 -17.76 -6.31 26.38
N ARG A 480 -19.00 -6.48 26.89
CA ARG A 480 -20.17 -5.71 26.42
C ARG A 480 -19.93 -4.20 26.57
N TRP A 481 -19.31 -3.79 27.67
CA TRP A 481 -18.93 -2.40 27.86
C TRP A 481 -17.96 -1.90 26.78
N LEU A 482 -16.97 -2.71 26.37
CA LEU A 482 -16.07 -2.36 25.27
C LEU A 482 -16.78 -2.29 23.93
N THR A 483 -17.74 -3.19 23.67
CA THR A 483 -18.54 -3.15 22.44
C THR A 483 -19.42 -1.89 22.38
N GLU A 484 -19.95 -1.44 23.51
CA GLU A 484 -20.70 -0.17 23.61
C GLU A 484 -19.81 1.03 23.30
N ILE A 485 -18.59 1.09 23.86
CA ILE A 485 -17.62 2.15 23.50
C ILE A 485 -17.32 2.12 22.01
N ARG A 486 -17.05 0.94 21.43
CA ARG A 486 -16.80 0.79 20.00
C ARG A 486 -17.97 1.30 19.16
N SER A 487 -19.19 0.91 19.51
CA SER A 487 -20.39 1.34 18.81
C SER A 487 -20.55 2.87 18.80
N VAL A 488 -20.15 3.55 19.88
CA VAL A 488 -20.18 5.02 19.93
C VAL A 488 -19.13 5.64 19.02
N LEU A 489 -17.91 5.07 18.98
CA LEU A 489 -16.87 5.50 18.05
C LEU A 489 -17.31 5.30 16.58
N ASP A 490 -17.98 4.18 16.30
CA ASP A 490 -18.48 3.82 14.97
C ASP A 490 -19.65 4.70 14.48
N ALA A 491 -20.51 5.17 15.39
CA ALA A 491 -21.78 5.83 15.04
C ALA A 491 -21.64 7.18 14.31
N ARG A 492 -20.44 7.76 14.19
CA ARG A 492 -20.19 9.08 13.55
C ARG A 492 -21.12 10.23 14.04
N ASP A 493 -21.87 10.06 15.13
CA ASP A 493 -22.85 11.03 15.65
C ASP A 493 -22.65 11.27 17.16
N PRO A 494 -22.11 12.45 17.57
CA PRO A 494 -21.56 12.68 18.91
C PRO A 494 -22.58 13.24 19.93
N VAL A 495 -23.88 12.99 19.77
CA VAL A 495 -24.91 13.72 20.54
C VAL A 495 -25.40 13.01 21.80
N SER A 496 -24.93 11.79 22.14
CA SER A 496 -25.36 11.21 23.42
C SER A 496 -24.59 11.83 24.60
N PRO A 497 -25.25 12.52 25.55
CA PRO A 497 -24.64 12.92 26.83
C PRO A 497 -24.24 11.71 27.69
N ALA A 498 -24.58 10.49 27.23
CA ALA A 498 -24.49 9.23 27.94
C ALA A 498 -23.16 8.48 27.73
N LEU A 499 -22.05 9.18 27.47
CA LEU A 499 -20.73 8.64 27.82
C LEU A 499 -20.40 8.86 29.30
N GLU A 500 -21.42 9.07 30.15
CA GLU A 500 -21.40 8.47 31.48
C GLU A 500 -21.40 6.96 31.29
N ILE A 501 -20.21 6.41 31.04
CA ILE A 501 -20.00 4.97 31.12
C ILE A 501 -20.37 4.58 32.57
N PRO A 502 -21.51 3.91 32.79
CA PRO A 502 -21.96 3.57 34.13
C PRO A 502 -20.88 2.72 34.81
N ASP A 503 -20.90 2.70 36.14
CA ASP A 503 -20.01 1.79 36.84
C ASP A 503 -20.22 0.37 36.32
N THR A 504 -19.17 -0.19 35.71
CA THR A 504 -19.19 -1.57 35.22
C THR A 504 -19.55 -2.48 36.38
N ALA A 505 -20.20 -3.61 36.09
CA ALA A 505 -20.37 -4.68 37.08
C ALA A 505 -19.03 -5.01 37.77
N LEU A 506 -17.91 -4.89 37.05
CA LEU A 506 -16.55 -5.02 37.55
C LEU A 506 -16.17 -3.97 38.61
N THR A 507 -16.57 -2.70 38.45
CA THR A 507 -16.31 -1.68 39.48
C THR A 507 -17.05 -2.01 40.77
N GLN A 508 -18.34 -2.34 40.68
CA GLN A 508 -19.15 -2.68 41.85
C GLN A 508 -18.62 -3.95 42.53
N TRP A 509 -18.28 -4.95 41.73
CA TRP A 509 -17.70 -6.19 42.21
C TRP A 509 -16.37 -5.96 42.94
N LEU A 510 -15.46 -5.15 42.38
CA LEU A 510 -14.19 -4.82 43.01
C LEU A 510 -14.37 -4.16 44.40
N GLN A 511 -15.38 -3.30 44.56
CA GLN A 511 -15.66 -2.62 45.82
C GLN A 511 -16.25 -3.54 46.89
N VAL A 512 -17.15 -4.45 46.49
CA VAL A 512 -17.95 -5.26 47.43
C VAL A 512 -17.29 -6.61 47.73
N GLU A 513 -16.79 -7.29 46.69
CA GLU A 513 -16.37 -8.69 46.77
C GLU A 513 -14.94 -8.93 46.27
N GLY A 514 -14.36 -8.01 45.51
CA GLY A 514 -13.08 -8.23 44.84
C GLY A 514 -11.96 -8.55 45.82
N LYS A 515 -11.92 -7.87 46.98
CA LYS A 515 -10.89 -8.12 48.01
C LYS A 515 -11.00 -9.51 48.64
N THR A 516 -12.21 -10.04 48.81
CA THR A 516 -12.44 -11.35 49.43
C THR A 516 -12.35 -12.48 48.41
N ARG A 517 -12.81 -12.27 47.17
CA ARG A 517 -12.82 -13.27 46.10
C ARG A 517 -11.50 -13.38 45.33
N SER A 518 -10.61 -12.39 45.37
CA SER A 518 -9.32 -12.45 44.66
C SER A 518 -8.28 -13.39 45.29
N GLY A 519 -8.51 -13.87 46.52
CA GLY A 519 -7.63 -14.79 47.25
C GLY A 519 -6.32 -14.16 47.77
N ASP A 520 -5.57 -13.45 46.93
CA ASP A 520 -4.27 -12.83 47.23
C ASP A 520 -4.26 -11.29 47.08
N PRO A 521 -3.62 -10.53 48.00
CA PRO A 521 -3.55 -9.06 47.94
C PRO A 521 -2.79 -8.45 46.74
N GLN A 522 -1.94 -9.20 46.04
CA GLN A 522 -1.25 -8.74 44.82
C GLN A 522 -2.19 -8.85 43.61
N THR A 523 -2.91 -9.96 43.45
CA THR A 523 -3.89 -10.15 42.37
C THR A 523 -4.98 -9.09 42.41
N TYR A 524 -5.53 -8.82 43.59
CA TYR A 524 -6.53 -7.74 43.78
C TYR A 524 -5.97 -6.36 43.42
N ARG A 525 -4.73 -6.05 43.82
CA ARG A 525 -4.07 -4.77 43.49
C ARG A 525 -3.86 -4.62 41.99
N ARG A 526 -3.34 -5.65 41.34
CA ARG A 526 -3.12 -5.68 39.89
C ARG A 526 -4.44 -5.47 39.13
N LEU A 527 -5.49 -6.21 39.48
CA LEU A 527 -6.81 -6.06 38.86
C LEU A 527 -7.38 -4.65 39.04
N THR A 528 -7.28 -4.08 40.25
CA THR A 528 -7.76 -2.73 40.55
C THR A 528 -6.98 -1.66 39.78
N GLU A 529 -5.67 -1.81 39.66
CA GLU A 529 -4.82 -0.86 38.93
C GLU A 529 -5.07 -0.91 37.42
N THR A 530 -5.15 -2.11 36.83
CA THR A 530 -5.50 -2.29 35.42
C THR A 530 -6.90 -1.77 35.12
N HIS A 531 -7.89 -2.04 35.99
CA HIS A 531 -9.25 -1.49 35.87
C HIS A 531 -9.27 0.04 35.95
N ARG A 532 -8.47 0.64 36.83
CA ARG A 532 -8.36 2.11 36.86
C ARG A 532 -7.80 2.65 35.53
N LYS A 533 -6.77 2.01 34.98
CA LYS A 533 -6.18 2.42 33.69
C LYS A 533 -7.18 2.32 32.54
N THR A 534 -7.95 1.24 32.43
CA THR A 534 -9.02 1.13 31.40
C THR A 534 -10.07 2.22 31.56
N ARG A 535 -10.44 2.57 32.80
CA ARG A 535 -11.39 3.67 33.07
C ARG A 535 -10.84 5.03 32.63
N ASP A 536 -9.59 5.32 32.97
CA ASP A 536 -8.93 6.57 32.60
C ASP A 536 -8.87 6.70 31.07
N LEU A 537 -8.40 5.66 30.37
CA LEU A 537 -8.36 5.60 28.91
C LEU A 537 -9.75 5.81 28.29
N SER A 538 -10.79 5.17 28.84
CA SER A 538 -12.15 5.27 28.30
C SER A 538 -12.80 6.65 28.45
N ARG A 539 -12.45 7.40 29.50
CA ARG A 539 -13.03 8.73 29.79
C ARG A 539 -12.56 9.81 28.82
N GLU A 540 -11.33 9.67 28.34
CA GLU A 540 -10.70 10.65 27.45
C GLU A 540 -11.08 10.43 25.98
N LEU A 541 -11.45 9.19 25.59
CA LEU A 541 -11.83 8.81 24.24
C LEU A 541 -12.85 9.75 23.55
N PRO A 542 -13.94 10.22 24.19
CA PRO A 542 -14.93 11.08 23.52
C PRO A 542 -14.43 12.48 23.21
N ALA A 543 -13.52 13.00 24.04
CA ALA A 543 -12.88 14.29 23.78
C ALA A 543 -11.86 14.11 22.65
N LEU A 544 -11.02 13.08 22.74
CA LEU A 544 -9.99 12.80 21.75
C LEU A 544 -10.59 12.49 20.37
N TYR A 545 -11.69 11.75 20.29
CA TYR A 545 -12.34 11.44 19.01
C TYR A 545 -12.85 12.68 18.27
N ARG A 546 -13.31 13.71 19.00
CA ARG A 546 -13.75 14.97 18.41
C ARG A 546 -12.59 15.79 17.81
N GLU A 547 -11.42 15.72 18.43
CA GLU A 547 -10.25 16.49 18.03
C GLU A 547 -9.40 15.75 16.98
N ASN A 548 -9.19 14.46 17.20
CA ASN A 548 -8.37 13.60 16.38
C ASN A 548 -8.88 12.14 16.39
N PRO A 549 -9.77 11.77 15.44
CA PRO A 549 -10.32 10.42 15.34
C PRO A 549 -9.25 9.31 15.25
N ALA A 550 -8.10 9.60 14.62
CA ALA A 550 -7.03 8.62 14.49
C ALA A 550 -6.33 8.34 15.84
N ALA A 551 -6.08 9.39 16.63
CA ALA A 551 -5.53 9.22 17.98
C ALA A 551 -6.53 8.54 18.93
N ALA A 552 -7.84 8.78 18.75
CA ALA A 552 -8.86 8.07 19.51
C ALA A 552 -8.90 6.57 19.20
N GLU A 553 -8.66 6.17 17.95
CA GLU A 553 -8.54 4.75 17.58
C GLU A 553 -7.30 4.12 18.23
N GLU A 554 -6.16 4.81 18.24
CA GLU A 554 -4.94 4.35 18.93
C GLU A 554 -5.17 4.15 20.44
N GLN A 555 -5.83 5.11 21.09
CA GLN A 555 -6.18 5.00 22.51
C GLN A 555 -7.21 3.89 22.76
N PHE A 556 -8.13 3.65 21.83
CA PHE A 556 -9.08 2.54 21.93
C PHE A 556 -8.35 1.19 21.83
N GLN A 557 -7.32 1.09 21.00
CA GLN A 557 -6.46 -0.11 20.95
C GLN A 557 -5.72 -0.35 22.28
N GLU A 558 -5.21 0.72 22.92
CA GLU A 558 -4.61 0.60 24.26
C GLU A 558 -5.64 0.14 25.30
N LEU A 559 -6.87 0.67 25.23
CA LEU A 559 -7.98 0.23 26.09
C LEU A 559 -8.30 -1.27 25.93
N LEU A 560 -8.28 -1.79 24.70
CA LEU A 560 -8.50 -3.20 24.43
C LEU A 560 -7.36 -4.08 24.97
N ALA A 561 -6.12 -3.62 24.87
CA ALA A 561 -4.95 -4.33 25.42
C ALA A 561 -5.02 -4.44 26.97
N GLU A 562 -5.34 -3.35 27.65
CA GLU A 562 -5.52 -3.35 29.11
C GLU A 562 -6.72 -4.20 29.54
N SER A 563 -7.80 -4.19 28.75
CA SER A 563 -8.98 -5.02 28.99
C SER A 563 -8.70 -6.51 28.85
N ARG A 564 -7.82 -6.91 27.93
CA ARG A 564 -7.35 -8.31 27.83
C ARG A 564 -6.70 -8.75 29.14
N THR A 565 -5.87 -7.90 29.74
CA THR A 565 -5.23 -8.17 31.03
C THR A 565 -6.25 -8.36 32.15
N ILE A 566 -7.34 -7.59 32.16
CA ILE A 566 -8.46 -7.78 33.11
C ILE A 566 -9.10 -9.17 32.94
N LEU A 567 -9.42 -9.56 31.70
CA LEU A 567 -10.03 -10.86 31.41
C LEU A 567 -9.12 -12.02 31.80
N GLU A 568 -7.81 -11.90 31.58
CA GLU A 568 -6.81 -12.88 32.02
C GLU A 568 -6.84 -13.04 33.55
N ILE A 569 -6.81 -11.93 34.31
CA ILE A 569 -6.85 -11.97 35.77
C ILE A 569 -8.16 -12.60 36.26
N LEU A 570 -9.31 -12.19 35.71
CA LEU A 570 -10.61 -12.75 36.11
C LEU A 570 -10.73 -14.25 35.82
N THR A 571 -10.13 -14.73 34.73
CA THR A 571 -10.08 -16.17 34.41
C THR A 571 -9.36 -16.94 35.51
N THR A 572 -8.22 -16.43 36.01
CA THR A 572 -7.46 -17.09 37.09
C THR A 572 -8.17 -17.10 38.44
N LEU A 573 -9.20 -16.26 38.65
CA LEU A 573 -9.97 -16.22 39.91
C LEU A 573 -11.06 -17.29 40.01
N GLN A 574 -11.49 -17.88 38.90
CA GLN A 574 -12.55 -18.90 38.89
C GLN A 574 -12.03 -20.30 39.20
N GLU A 575 -10.73 -20.48 39.13
CA GLU A 575 -10.02 -21.73 39.33
C GLU A 575 -9.70 -21.84 40.82
N GLY A 576 -10.51 -22.62 41.53
CA GLY A 576 -10.47 -22.74 42.99
C GLY A 576 -9.18 -23.39 43.51
N SER A 577 -9.06 -23.46 44.84
CA SER A 577 -7.96 -24.12 45.53
C SER A 577 -7.70 -25.51 44.94
N THR A 578 -6.47 -25.75 44.51
CA THR A 578 -5.97 -27.05 44.04
C THR A 578 -6.41 -28.18 45.00
N PRO A 579 -6.80 -29.37 44.50
CA PRO A 579 -7.25 -30.46 45.35
C PRO A 579 -6.16 -30.81 46.35
N THR A 580 -6.47 -30.69 47.64
CA THR A 580 -5.57 -31.12 48.70
C THR A 580 -5.87 -32.58 49.05
N TRP A 581 -4.83 -33.34 49.40
CA TRP A 581 -5.01 -34.74 49.79
C TRP A 581 -5.95 -34.86 51.00
N THR A 582 -7.00 -35.67 50.87
CA THR A 582 -7.91 -36.00 51.97
C THR A 582 -7.85 -37.50 52.28
N PRO A 583 -8.17 -37.93 53.52
CA PRO A 583 -8.28 -39.36 53.85
C PRO A 583 -9.26 -40.12 52.94
N GLY A 584 -10.22 -39.41 52.35
CA GLY A 584 -11.18 -39.95 51.39
C GLY A 584 -10.58 -40.31 50.03
N LEU A 585 -9.38 -39.85 49.68
CA LEU A 585 -8.69 -40.21 48.43
C LEU A 585 -7.78 -41.43 48.57
N SER A 586 -7.56 -41.93 49.79
CA SER A 586 -6.74 -43.13 50.02
C SER A 586 -7.34 -44.36 49.34
N VAL A 587 -6.53 -45.04 48.54
CA VAL A 587 -6.81 -46.34 47.93
C VAL A 587 -6.32 -47.50 48.79
N LYS A 588 -5.86 -47.22 50.03
CA LYS A 588 -5.36 -48.22 50.99
C LYS A 588 -4.18 -49.05 50.48
N VAL A 589 -3.43 -48.50 49.53
CA VAL A 589 -2.15 -49.03 49.04
C VAL A 589 -1.14 -47.91 49.18
N ASP A 590 -0.31 -47.97 50.24
CA ASP A 590 0.50 -46.83 50.69
C ASP A 590 1.35 -46.19 49.58
N ILE A 591 1.94 -46.99 48.70
CA ILE A 591 2.77 -46.46 47.60
C ILE A 591 1.95 -45.69 46.55
N PHE A 592 0.72 -46.12 46.25
CA PHE A 592 -0.15 -45.39 45.34
C PHE A 592 -0.73 -44.14 46.00
N ASP A 593 -1.04 -44.20 47.30
CA ASP A 593 -1.42 -43.00 48.05
C ASP A 593 -0.30 -41.94 48.02
N GLU A 594 0.96 -42.34 48.15
CA GLU A 594 2.10 -41.42 47.98
C GLU A 594 2.23 -40.90 46.55
N HIS A 595 1.99 -41.75 45.55
CA HIS A 595 2.03 -41.32 44.15
C HIS A 595 0.93 -40.28 43.86
N HIS A 596 -0.30 -40.51 44.34
CA HIS A 596 -1.43 -39.60 44.18
C HIS A 596 -1.20 -38.27 44.91
N LYS A 597 -0.66 -38.28 46.14
CA LYS A 597 -0.27 -37.05 46.87
C LYS A 597 0.71 -36.20 46.07
N ARG A 598 1.72 -36.86 45.48
CA ARG A 598 2.74 -36.17 44.68
C ARG A 598 2.16 -35.68 43.35
N TRP A 599 1.21 -36.40 42.76
CA TRP A 599 0.51 -35.95 41.55
C TRP A 599 -0.25 -34.65 41.81
N LEU A 600 -1.02 -34.60 42.90
CA LEU A 600 -1.75 -33.41 43.33
C LEU A 600 -0.81 -32.24 43.64
N ALA A 601 0.37 -32.50 44.21
CA ALA A 601 1.36 -31.46 44.48
C ALA A 601 1.96 -30.84 43.20
N ILE A 602 2.15 -31.63 42.13
CA ILE A 602 2.65 -31.13 40.84
C ILE A 602 1.55 -30.31 40.13
N ILE A 603 0.29 -30.73 40.24
CA ILE A 603 -0.86 -29.95 39.75
C ILE A 603 -0.96 -28.61 40.51
N ASP A 604 -0.77 -28.60 41.83
CA ASP A 604 -0.70 -27.36 42.63
C ASP A 604 0.49 -26.46 42.22
N GLN A 605 1.62 -27.04 41.85
CA GLN A 605 2.74 -26.27 41.33
C GLN A 605 2.40 -25.59 40.00
N LEU A 606 1.73 -26.28 39.07
CA LEU A 606 1.27 -25.68 37.81
C LEU A 606 0.30 -24.51 38.06
N TYR A 607 -0.63 -24.69 39.00
CA TYR A 607 -1.55 -23.63 39.43
C TYR A 607 -0.82 -22.38 39.95
N ARG A 608 0.18 -22.56 40.82
CA ARG A 608 0.96 -21.43 41.35
C ARG A 608 1.75 -20.70 40.27
N VAL A 609 2.35 -21.45 39.35
CA VAL A 609 3.12 -20.87 38.23
C VAL A 609 2.25 -20.00 37.33
N LEU A 610 1.00 -20.44 37.08
CA LEU A 610 -0.02 -19.67 36.36
C LEU A 610 -0.48 -18.44 37.12
N ARG A 611 -0.85 -18.61 38.40
CA ARG A 611 -1.34 -17.52 39.26
C ARG A 611 -0.30 -16.43 39.46
N ASP A 612 0.95 -16.82 39.69
CA ASP A 612 2.04 -15.89 39.98
C ASP A 612 2.53 -15.17 38.71
N GLY A 613 1.95 -15.47 37.54
CA GLY A 613 2.25 -14.80 36.26
C GLY A 613 3.67 -15.07 35.77
N SER A 614 4.17 -16.28 36.03
CA SER A 614 5.55 -16.69 35.70
C SER A 614 5.82 -16.64 34.19
N SER A 615 7.10 -16.63 33.80
CA SER A 615 7.48 -16.65 32.38
C SER A 615 7.02 -17.93 31.69
N ASP A 616 6.80 -17.84 30.38
CA ASP A 616 6.40 -18.97 29.53
C ASP A 616 7.35 -20.16 29.65
N GLU A 617 8.64 -19.92 29.90
CA GLU A 617 9.65 -20.96 30.13
C GLU A 617 9.42 -21.74 31.43
N VAL A 618 9.05 -21.05 32.52
CA VAL A 618 8.73 -21.68 33.81
C VAL A 618 7.41 -22.45 33.70
N LEU A 619 6.45 -21.92 32.96
CA LEU A 619 5.17 -22.57 32.69
C LEU A 619 5.36 -23.88 31.91
N GLU A 620 6.12 -23.82 30.82
CA GLU A 620 6.42 -24.98 29.96
C GLU A 620 7.14 -26.09 30.72
N LYS A 621 8.15 -25.73 31.51
CA LYS A 621 8.87 -26.70 32.35
C LYS A 621 7.94 -27.37 33.39
N THR A 622 7.06 -26.60 34.02
CA THR A 622 6.13 -27.14 35.01
C THR A 622 5.09 -28.05 34.35
N PHE A 623 4.73 -27.75 33.10
CA PHE A 623 3.89 -28.59 32.29
C PHE A 623 4.55 -29.94 31.94
N ASP A 624 5.82 -29.92 31.53
CA ASP A 624 6.59 -31.14 31.29
C ASP A 624 6.64 -32.04 32.53
N ASP A 625 6.80 -31.45 33.72
CA ASP A 625 6.76 -32.18 34.99
C ASP A 625 5.41 -32.89 35.22
N VAL A 626 4.29 -32.25 34.82
CA VAL A 626 2.94 -32.83 34.90
C VAL A 626 2.81 -34.04 33.97
N ILE A 627 3.29 -33.94 32.72
CA ILE A 627 3.23 -35.05 31.75
C ILE A 627 4.07 -36.22 32.25
N ALA A 628 5.33 -35.95 32.58
CA ALA A 628 6.29 -36.97 32.99
C ALA A 628 5.81 -37.73 34.23
N TYR A 629 5.24 -37.01 35.20
CA TYR A 629 4.73 -37.64 36.40
C TYR A 629 3.42 -38.41 36.18
N THR A 630 2.55 -37.92 35.29
CA THR A 630 1.35 -38.64 34.89
C THR A 630 1.70 -39.99 34.28
N ASP A 631 2.60 -40.02 33.29
CA ASP A 631 3.02 -41.28 32.65
C ASP A 631 3.71 -42.23 33.65
N TYR A 632 4.53 -41.67 34.56
CA TYR A 632 5.18 -42.44 35.62
C TYR A 632 4.17 -43.16 36.52
N HIS A 633 3.19 -42.43 37.03
CA HIS A 633 2.21 -42.97 37.97
C HIS A 633 1.31 -44.02 37.29
N LEU A 634 0.77 -43.70 36.10
CA LEU A 634 -0.07 -44.65 35.35
C LEU A 634 0.72 -45.92 35.00
N GLY A 635 1.99 -45.78 34.60
CA GLY A 635 2.87 -46.91 34.31
C GLY A 635 3.15 -47.78 35.54
N ALA A 636 3.28 -47.19 36.73
CA ALA A 636 3.48 -47.92 37.99
C ALA A 636 2.26 -48.78 38.33
N GLU A 637 1.06 -48.23 38.22
CA GLU A 637 -0.19 -48.98 38.45
C GLU A 637 -0.35 -50.11 37.43
N GLU A 638 -0.12 -49.82 36.16
CA GLU A 638 -0.22 -50.82 35.09
C GLU A 638 0.78 -51.97 35.24
N ALA A 639 2.01 -51.68 35.65
CA ALA A 639 3.01 -52.69 35.95
C ALA A 639 2.59 -53.60 37.12
N ALA A 640 1.95 -53.02 38.15
CA ALA A 640 1.39 -53.79 39.25
C ALA A 640 0.18 -54.62 38.80
N PHE A 641 -0.70 -54.07 37.97
CA PHE A 641 -1.85 -54.77 37.42
C PHE A 641 -1.43 -56.01 36.61
N GLU A 642 -0.41 -55.88 35.77
CA GLU A 642 0.13 -57.00 34.97
C GLU A 642 0.80 -58.06 35.84
N HIS A 643 1.63 -57.64 36.80
CA HIS A 643 2.41 -58.57 37.60
C HIS A 643 1.54 -59.41 38.54
N PHE A 644 0.59 -58.77 39.21
CA PHE A 644 -0.28 -59.44 40.18
C PHE A 644 -1.58 -59.99 39.56
N GLY A 645 -1.86 -59.69 38.29
CA GLY A 645 -3.01 -60.21 37.56
C GLY A 645 -4.33 -59.55 37.94
N TYR A 646 -4.37 -58.22 38.03
CA TYR A 646 -5.58 -57.47 38.37
C TYR A 646 -6.71 -57.71 37.32
N PRO A 647 -7.89 -58.22 37.71
CA PRO A 647 -8.94 -58.64 36.75
C PRO A 647 -9.46 -57.54 35.82
N GLN A 648 -9.46 -56.28 36.26
CA GLN A 648 -9.92 -55.13 35.47
C GLN A 648 -8.77 -54.38 34.77
N CYS A 649 -7.57 -54.97 34.70
CA CYS A 649 -6.36 -54.35 34.14
C CYS A 649 -6.60 -53.72 32.77
N GLN A 650 -7.29 -54.42 31.86
CA GLN A 650 -7.49 -53.93 30.49
C GLN A 650 -8.39 -52.68 30.45
N ASN A 651 -9.51 -52.70 31.19
CA ASN A 651 -10.43 -51.56 31.26
C ASN A 651 -9.75 -50.34 31.91
N HIS A 652 -8.93 -50.58 32.95
CA HIS A 652 -8.20 -49.52 33.64
C HIS A 652 -7.14 -48.85 32.74
N LYS A 653 -6.37 -49.66 32.01
CA LYS A 653 -5.39 -49.21 31.01
C LYS A 653 -6.00 -48.36 29.90
N GLU A 654 -7.19 -48.71 29.43
CA GLU A 654 -7.87 -47.93 28.40
C GLU A 654 -8.24 -46.52 28.88
N MET A 655 -8.54 -46.35 30.17
CA MET A 655 -8.76 -45.04 30.78
C MET A 655 -7.44 -44.24 30.88
N HIS A 656 -6.35 -44.89 31.30
CA HIS A 656 -5.01 -44.29 31.34
C HIS A 656 -4.53 -43.82 29.96
N GLN A 657 -4.69 -44.65 28.93
CA GLN A 657 -4.30 -44.31 27.57
C GLN A 657 -5.08 -43.12 27.01
N LYS A 658 -6.36 -42.97 27.38
CA LYS A 658 -7.16 -41.79 26.98
C LYS A 658 -6.65 -40.52 27.64
N LEU A 659 -6.31 -40.58 28.93
CA LEU A 659 -5.71 -39.46 29.65
C LEU A 659 -4.38 -39.04 29.02
N ALA A 660 -3.44 -39.99 28.88
CA ALA A 660 -2.11 -39.73 28.33
C ALA A 660 -2.19 -39.08 26.95
N LYS A 661 -3.07 -39.58 26.06
CA LYS A 661 -3.29 -39.00 24.74
C LYS A 661 -3.79 -37.56 24.78
N LYS A 662 -4.74 -37.24 25.68
CA LYS A 662 -5.30 -35.88 25.79
C LYS A 662 -4.28 -34.89 26.34
N ILE A 663 -3.51 -35.27 27.37
CA ILE A 663 -2.44 -34.43 27.93
C ILE A 663 -1.35 -34.14 26.89
N HIS A 664 -0.90 -35.14 26.15
CA HIS A 664 0.12 -34.96 25.11
C HIS A 664 -0.39 -34.14 23.91
N ALA A 665 -1.70 -34.15 23.63
CA ALA A 665 -2.29 -33.29 22.62
C ALA A 665 -2.28 -31.82 23.06
N LEU A 666 -2.68 -31.56 24.30
CA LEU A 666 -2.62 -30.23 24.89
C LEU A 666 -1.18 -29.72 24.99
N HIS A 667 -0.20 -30.59 25.24
CA HIS A 667 1.20 -30.20 25.19
C HIS A 667 1.61 -29.59 23.83
N ARG A 668 1.20 -30.22 22.73
CA ARG A 668 1.50 -29.69 21.38
C ARG A 668 0.81 -28.37 21.12
N GLU A 669 -0.44 -28.25 21.52
CA GLU A 669 -1.22 -27.01 21.39
C GLU A 669 -0.59 -25.85 22.17
N MET A 670 -0.01 -26.14 23.35
CA MET A 670 0.74 -25.17 24.14
C MET A 670 1.97 -24.66 23.39
N GLN A 671 2.67 -25.51 22.65
CA GLN A 671 3.86 -25.13 21.87
C GLN A 671 3.53 -24.26 20.65
N GLU A 672 2.31 -24.38 20.11
CA GLU A 672 1.88 -23.73 18.86
C GLU A 672 0.97 -22.49 19.11
N GLY A 673 0.40 -22.36 20.31
CA GLY A 673 -0.61 -21.36 20.64
C GLY A 673 -0.31 -20.55 21.91
N ASN A 674 -1.38 -20.00 22.52
CA ASN A 674 -1.26 -19.22 23.76
C ASN A 674 -0.98 -20.17 24.94
N LYS A 675 0.29 -20.27 25.35
CA LYS A 675 0.79 -21.16 26.40
C LYS A 675 -0.01 -21.11 27.70
N LYS A 676 -0.38 -19.91 28.13
CA LYS A 676 -1.15 -19.70 29.37
C LYS A 676 -2.56 -20.25 29.24
N MET A 677 -3.19 -20.07 28.09
CA MET A 677 -4.55 -20.57 27.85
C MET A 677 -4.63 -22.09 27.88
N VAL A 678 -3.67 -22.74 27.22
CA VAL A 678 -3.61 -24.21 27.15
C VAL A 678 -3.30 -24.79 28.53
N ALA A 679 -2.43 -24.15 29.30
CA ALA A 679 -2.14 -24.57 30.66
C ALA A 679 -3.37 -24.47 31.61
N LEU A 680 -4.24 -23.47 31.42
CA LEU A 680 -5.53 -23.37 32.14
C LEU A 680 -6.49 -24.51 31.74
N GLU A 681 -6.60 -24.83 30.44
CA GLU A 681 -7.42 -25.97 29.98
C GLU A 681 -6.93 -27.31 30.55
N VAL A 682 -5.61 -27.50 30.58
CA VAL A 682 -5.00 -28.72 31.09
C VAL A 682 -5.23 -28.87 32.58
N MET A 683 -5.09 -27.78 33.33
CA MET A 683 -5.35 -27.77 34.75
C MET A 683 -6.82 -28.11 35.06
N ASP A 684 -7.78 -27.46 34.41
CA ASP A 684 -9.22 -27.75 34.56
C ASP A 684 -9.53 -29.23 34.24
N PHE A 685 -8.88 -29.78 33.20
CA PHE A 685 -9.05 -31.17 32.80
C PHE A 685 -8.41 -32.16 33.77
N LEU A 686 -7.16 -31.93 34.17
CA LEU A 686 -6.39 -32.82 35.03
C LEU A 686 -6.94 -32.87 36.44
N GLU A 687 -7.34 -31.72 36.99
CA GLU A 687 -7.95 -31.63 38.30
C GLU A 687 -9.20 -32.52 38.38
N ASP A 688 -10.11 -32.35 37.41
CA ASP A 688 -11.36 -33.09 37.35
C ASP A 688 -11.13 -34.59 37.10
N TRP A 689 -10.21 -34.92 36.19
CA TRP A 689 -9.93 -36.30 35.83
C TRP A 689 -9.27 -37.06 36.99
N VAL A 690 -8.20 -36.52 37.60
CA VAL A 690 -7.42 -37.21 38.64
C VAL A 690 -8.29 -37.53 39.85
N VAL A 691 -9.06 -36.57 40.34
CA VAL A 691 -9.93 -36.79 41.50
C VAL A 691 -11.02 -37.82 41.19
N LYS A 692 -11.69 -37.72 40.03
CA LYS A 692 -12.73 -38.67 39.63
C LYS A 692 -12.18 -40.07 39.42
N HIS A 693 -11.01 -40.19 38.80
CA HIS A 693 -10.36 -41.47 38.51
C HIS A 693 -9.92 -42.16 39.80
N ILE A 694 -9.29 -41.45 40.75
CA ILE A 694 -8.91 -42.02 42.04
C ILE A 694 -10.14 -42.59 42.77
N VAL A 695 -11.22 -41.80 42.83
CA VAL A 695 -12.42 -42.17 43.59
C VAL A 695 -13.22 -43.29 42.92
N LYS A 696 -13.38 -43.26 41.59
CA LYS A 696 -14.27 -44.18 40.87
C LYS A 696 -13.57 -45.40 40.30
N CYS A 697 -12.26 -45.31 40.03
CA CYS A 697 -11.50 -46.34 39.34
C CYS A 697 -10.46 -46.94 40.27
N ASP A 698 -9.54 -46.13 40.81
CA ASP A 698 -8.39 -46.64 41.57
C ASP A 698 -8.80 -47.32 42.88
N LYS A 699 -9.81 -46.79 43.57
CA LYS A 699 -10.38 -47.47 44.74
C LYS A 699 -10.90 -48.88 44.48
N LEU A 700 -11.26 -49.23 43.23
CA LEU A 700 -11.77 -50.56 42.90
C LEU A 700 -10.68 -51.63 42.99
N TYR A 701 -9.40 -51.27 42.86
CA TYR A 701 -8.30 -52.23 43.05
C TYR A 701 -7.88 -52.38 44.52
N ALA A 702 -8.35 -51.51 45.42
CA ALA A 702 -7.94 -51.50 46.83
C ALA A 702 -8.11 -52.86 47.53
N PRO A 703 -9.25 -53.58 47.40
CA PRO A 703 -9.42 -54.89 48.04
C PRO A 703 -8.51 -55.98 47.45
N PHE A 704 -8.09 -55.81 46.19
CA PHE A 704 -7.23 -56.77 45.49
C PHE A 704 -5.77 -56.68 45.98
N PHE A 705 -5.29 -55.47 46.25
CA PHE A 705 -3.90 -55.21 46.62
C PHE A 705 -3.60 -55.23 48.12
N GLN A 706 -4.61 -55.28 48.99
CA GLN A 706 -4.47 -55.18 50.46
C GLN A 706 -3.52 -56.20 51.11
N ASN A 707 -3.18 -57.31 50.46
CA ASN A 707 -2.30 -58.36 50.98
C ASN A 707 -1.13 -58.70 50.04
N LEU A 708 -0.83 -57.84 49.08
CA LEU A 708 0.23 -58.04 48.09
C LEU A 708 1.40 -57.09 48.39
N GLU A 709 2.63 -57.55 48.16
CA GLU A 709 3.85 -56.73 48.37
C GLU A 709 4.08 -55.73 47.22
N VAL A 710 3.05 -54.95 46.87
CA VAL A 710 3.06 -53.99 45.75
C VAL A 710 4.17 -52.96 45.90
N ALA A 711 4.35 -52.43 47.11
CA ALA A 711 5.38 -51.44 47.40
C ALA A 711 6.80 -51.99 47.21
N GLN A 712 7.04 -53.28 47.50
CA GLN A 712 8.34 -53.90 47.28
C GLN A 712 8.59 -54.13 45.79
N PHE A 713 7.60 -54.65 45.07
CA PHE A 713 7.67 -54.88 43.63
C PHE A 713 7.98 -53.59 42.83
N LEU A 714 7.30 -52.49 43.15
CA LEU A 714 7.50 -51.22 42.45
C LEU A 714 8.87 -50.60 42.75
N ARG A 715 9.31 -50.63 44.03
CA ARG A 715 10.64 -50.14 44.41
C ARG A 715 11.78 -50.90 43.72
N ASP A 716 11.64 -52.22 43.57
CA ASP A 716 12.64 -53.06 42.88
C ASP A 716 12.74 -52.73 41.37
N ARG A 717 11.68 -52.13 40.81
CA ARG A 717 11.62 -51.68 39.42
C ARG A 717 11.87 -50.18 39.25
N LYS A 718 12.26 -49.48 40.33
CA LYS A 718 12.49 -48.02 40.36
C LYS A 718 11.24 -47.19 40.00
N PHE A 719 10.07 -47.70 40.39
CA PHE A 719 8.86 -46.90 40.59
C PHE A 719 8.72 -46.51 42.07
#